data_AF-A0AAD4R8I3-F1
#
_entry.id   AF-A0AAD4R8I3-F1
#
_cell.length_a   1.000
_cell.length_b   1.000
_cell.length_c   1.000
_cell.angle_alpha   90.00
_cell.angle_beta   90.00
_cell.angle_gamma   90.00
#
_symmetry.space_group_name_H-M   'P 1'
#
loop_
_entity.id
_entity.type
_entity.pdbx_description
1 polymer ?
#
loop_
_entity_poly.entity_id
_entity_poly.type
_entity_poly.pdbx_seq_one_letter_code
_entity_poly.pdbx_strand_id
1 'polypeptide(L)'
;MRIAIWVFRYCCLYFFLINLPVLAEINGSDSSRKNIIVTSALDAGGFITTEKKAHLSGIRVEADEPGEDGFIGYTEKGISIVRPDTVVRVVLFGWWLDEVMLIGFTPNDNCSNTVANYVQAEFTIQTEKRVVVRHAFHQAIPNTLFKICIKQKPRETHSEIEMPFTLVDDLRSSISTDLPPRKYYFPIAAQIAIVVGLLVLSGLFSGLNLGLMALTPQELMLISKSGSKQERKYAETILPVRKSGNLLLCSLLIGNVCVNSAISILFDDLTSGYVALIVASLGIVVFGEIFPQALCVKKGLAVGAVTINITRFFMIVTFPLAFPISKILDCILGVEVVSYDRKRIMELIKMSTRSEAGLAEELKIAVGAMEISDKTVSDVMTKIDDVFMLPDTTVLNTKTVAEILRMGYTRIPVYSENRNNVVSLLFVKDLALLDPDDNFTVKMVCGYHDHQLRFVLRDTPLRVMLEEFKKGDYHLALVEEIVQHNGSDPVTDLAGIVTLEDILEEILQAEIVDETDAITDNVHRIRRRRAQEHEFSHCLLDNDPGACLISMQMQLVTIQWLATNHAAFSQEYIGHSTLEKVIRQHVHKVELSHLADINDPKMVYPRTAKLYTKKEASDKFILILEGRAIVTIGQNAMTFEAGPWHCFGNELLDRVFQLVQQQQAVPSKALNTRNSQGALSVATSVAVVAAPPQPVVEPDPKKITFVPDYSAVIRDDCTYLEISAQTYLLAYKSTLLSRQKNENAGVADSQVVGTGQPTEIPVNQITSEGFLEEVALLRSNGSLRKKIDDMPRKRTNSHSNSENARLVDQDDLAADVLDAVVSART
;
A
#
# COMPACT_ATOMS: atom_id res chain seq x y z
N MET A 1 -26.96 -12.85 -15.17
CA MET A 1 -27.10 -13.57 -16.46
C MET A 1 -28.52 -14.11 -16.70
N ARG A 2 -29.15 -14.86 -15.77
CA ARG A 2 -30.54 -15.33 -15.93
C ARG A 2 -31.60 -14.22 -16.00
N ILE A 3 -31.39 -13.09 -15.32
CA ILE A 3 -32.28 -11.92 -15.37
C ILE A 3 -32.16 -11.17 -16.72
N ALA A 4 -30.96 -11.08 -17.29
CA ALA A 4 -30.75 -10.45 -18.60
C ALA A 4 -31.43 -11.23 -19.74
N ILE A 5 -31.41 -12.57 -19.67
CA ILE A 5 -32.12 -13.45 -20.61
C ILE A 5 -33.65 -13.31 -20.45
N TRP A 6 -34.13 -13.05 -19.24
CA TRP A 6 -35.55 -12.84 -18.96
C TRP A 6 -36.04 -11.48 -19.49
N VAL A 7 -35.26 -10.42 -19.32
CA VAL A 7 -35.53 -9.07 -19.86
C VAL A 7 -35.48 -9.06 -21.39
N PHE A 8 -34.54 -9.80 -22.00
CA PHE A 8 -34.43 -9.91 -23.46
C PHE A 8 -35.61 -10.68 -24.06
N ARG A 9 -36.08 -11.76 -23.41
CA ARG A 9 -37.31 -12.46 -23.83
C ARG A 9 -38.56 -11.60 -23.69
N TYR A 10 -38.64 -10.75 -22.66
CA TYR A 10 -39.78 -9.84 -22.47
C TYR A 10 -39.80 -8.68 -23.46
N CYS A 11 -38.64 -8.09 -23.79
CA CYS A 11 -38.55 -7.05 -24.81
C CYS A 11 -38.87 -7.59 -26.22
N CYS A 12 -38.42 -8.81 -26.56
CA CYS A 12 -38.80 -9.44 -27.83
C CYS A 12 -40.30 -9.81 -27.89
N LEU A 13 -40.92 -10.20 -26.78
CA LEU A 13 -42.37 -10.42 -26.73
C LEU A 13 -43.15 -9.11 -26.89
N TYR A 14 -42.67 -8.01 -26.31
CA TYR A 14 -43.31 -6.69 -26.40
C TYR A 14 -43.24 -6.11 -27.82
N PHE A 15 -42.13 -6.34 -28.54
CA PHE A 15 -41.98 -5.93 -29.94
C PHE A 15 -42.89 -6.74 -30.90
N PHE A 16 -43.22 -7.98 -30.55
CA PHE A 16 -44.14 -8.82 -31.32
C PHE A 16 -45.62 -8.51 -31.02
N LEU A 17 -45.94 -7.98 -29.83
CA LEU A 17 -47.32 -7.66 -29.41
C LEU A 17 -47.84 -6.29 -29.90
N ILE A 18 -46.97 -5.43 -30.45
CA ILE A 18 -47.35 -4.10 -30.97
C ILE A 18 -47.94 -4.15 -32.40
N ASN A 19 -47.95 -5.31 -33.07
CA ASN A 19 -48.52 -5.49 -34.41
C ASN A 19 -49.92 -6.15 -34.45
N LEU A 20 -50.78 -5.91 -33.45
CA LEU A 20 -52.20 -6.26 -33.52
C LEU A 20 -53.08 -5.01 -33.27
N PRO A 21 -54.04 -4.67 -34.14
CA PRO A 21 -54.90 -3.51 -33.94
C PRO A 21 -56.00 -3.88 -32.93
N VAL A 22 -56.06 -3.15 -31.82
CA VAL A 22 -57.18 -3.25 -30.87
C VAL A 22 -58.03 -1.99 -30.99
N LEU A 23 -59.23 -2.21 -31.52
CA LEU A 23 -60.43 -1.41 -31.36
C LEU A 23 -60.68 -1.13 -29.86
N ALA A 24 -60.89 0.13 -29.49
CA ALA A 24 -61.70 0.45 -28.32
C ALA A 24 -62.37 1.83 -28.46
N GLU A 25 -63.70 1.77 -28.35
CA GLU A 25 -64.69 2.78 -28.04
C GLU A 25 -64.21 4.00 -27.22
N ILE A 26 -64.70 5.19 -27.57
CA ILE A 26 -65.25 6.13 -26.57
C ILE A 26 -66.52 6.79 -27.14
N ASN A 27 -67.61 6.66 -26.36
CA ASN A 27 -68.90 7.29 -26.48
C ASN A 27 -68.85 8.83 -26.34
N GLY A 28 -69.69 9.53 -27.09
CA GLY A 28 -69.96 10.95 -26.92
C GLY A 28 -71.23 11.35 -27.66
N SER A 29 -72.36 11.29 -26.95
CA SER A 29 -73.67 11.81 -27.32
C SER A 29 -73.60 13.28 -27.75
N ASP A 30 -74.11 13.64 -28.93
CA ASP A 30 -75.07 14.74 -29.01
C ASP A 30 -75.96 14.73 -30.26
N SER A 31 -77.13 15.32 -30.05
CA SER A 31 -78.39 15.27 -30.77
C SER A 31 -78.41 15.95 -32.16
N SER A 32 -79.00 15.29 -33.15
CA SER A 32 -79.98 15.92 -34.09
C SER A 32 -80.55 14.90 -35.07
N ARG A 33 -81.65 14.24 -34.68
CA ARG A 33 -82.59 13.64 -35.64
C ARG A 33 -83.35 14.78 -36.32
N LYS A 34 -83.15 14.98 -37.62
CA LYS A 34 -84.16 15.62 -38.48
C LYS A 34 -84.88 14.52 -39.25
N ASN A 35 -86.12 14.30 -38.85
CA ASN A 35 -87.07 13.42 -39.52
C ASN A 35 -87.25 13.85 -40.98
N ILE A 36 -87.00 12.95 -41.93
CA ILE A 36 -87.67 13.01 -43.23
C ILE A 36 -88.74 11.93 -43.19
N ILE A 37 -89.98 12.42 -43.13
CA ILE A 37 -91.21 11.66 -43.09
C ILE A 37 -91.36 10.96 -44.44
N VAL A 38 -91.31 9.63 -44.46
CA VAL A 38 -91.91 8.85 -45.54
C VAL A 38 -93.37 8.66 -45.16
N THR A 39 -94.24 9.50 -45.69
CA THR A 39 -95.69 9.33 -45.62
C THR A 39 -96.07 8.14 -46.48
N SER A 40 -96.28 6.97 -45.85
CA SER A 40 -97.12 5.93 -46.41
C SER A 40 -98.58 6.35 -46.21
N ALA A 41 -99.20 6.89 -47.26
CA ALA A 41 -100.66 7.05 -47.30
C ALA A 41 -101.30 5.75 -47.82
N LEU A 42 -102.29 5.26 -47.08
CA LEU A 42 -103.16 4.15 -47.42
C LEU A 42 -104.05 4.44 -48.64
N ASP A 43 -104.46 3.33 -49.27
CA ASP A 43 -105.70 3.09 -50.02
C ASP A 43 -106.05 3.99 -51.22
N ALA A 44 -105.87 3.45 -52.42
CA ALA A 44 -106.91 3.27 -53.45
C ALA A 44 -106.24 2.82 -54.76
N GLY A 45 -106.86 1.88 -55.48
CA GLY A 45 -106.40 1.39 -56.77
C GLY A 45 -106.22 2.53 -57.79
N GLY A 46 -104.97 2.76 -58.21
CA GLY A 46 -104.59 3.66 -59.29
C GLY A 46 -103.09 3.55 -59.56
N PHE A 47 -102.70 3.06 -60.74
CA PHE A 47 -101.30 3.02 -61.15
C PHE A 47 -100.83 4.45 -61.47
N ILE A 48 -100.02 5.04 -60.59
CA ILE A 48 -99.22 6.22 -60.90
C ILE A 48 -97.85 5.71 -61.34
N THR A 49 -97.53 5.82 -62.63
CA THR A 49 -96.15 5.66 -63.11
C THR A 49 -95.37 6.89 -62.69
N THR A 50 -94.73 6.86 -61.51
CA THR A 50 -93.76 7.88 -61.13
C THR A 50 -92.53 7.77 -62.02
N GLU A 51 -92.10 8.90 -62.58
CA GLU A 51 -90.91 8.99 -63.41
C GLU A 51 -89.66 8.66 -62.56
N LYS A 52 -88.97 7.58 -62.90
CA LYS A 52 -87.71 7.21 -62.25
C LYS A 52 -86.58 8.12 -62.73
N LYS A 53 -86.33 9.22 -62.00
CA LYS A 53 -85.18 10.09 -62.24
C LYS A 53 -84.03 9.70 -61.31
N ALA A 54 -82.86 9.40 -61.86
CA ALA A 54 -81.68 9.07 -61.05
C ALA A 54 -81.38 10.22 -60.06
N HIS A 55 -81.33 9.88 -58.77
CA HIS A 55 -81.09 10.83 -57.68
C HIS A 55 -79.83 10.41 -56.92
N LEU A 56 -78.81 11.26 -56.90
CA LEU A 56 -77.59 11.02 -56.11
C LEU A 56 -77.82 11.47 -54.66
N SER A 57 -77.54 10.60 -53.70
CA SER A 57 -77.62 10.88 -52.25
C SER A 57 -76.26 11.17 -51.63
N GLY A 58 -75.15 10.76 -52.26
CA GLY A 58 -73.82 11.08 -51.80
C GLY A 58 -72.71 10.34 -52.54
N ILE A 59 -71.47 10.68 -52.19
CA ILE A 59 -70.25 10.07 -52.71
C ILE A 59 -69.41 9.51 -51.56
N ARG A 60 -68.67 8.45 -51.84
CA ARG A 60 -67.54 8.00 -51.03
C ARG A 60 -66.38 7.72 -51.96
N VAL A 61 -65.19 8.18 -51.57
CA VAL A 61 -63.95 7.84 -52.27
C VAL A 61 -63.22 6.78 -51.47
N GLU A 62 -62.77 5.73 -52.14
CA GLU A 62 -62.04 4.60 -51.57
C GLU A 62 -60.71 4.43 -52.34
N ALA A 63 -59.65 3.96 -51.66
CA ALA A 63 -58.43 3.53 -52.33
C ALA A 63 -58.72 2.34 -53.27
N ASP A 64 -58.02 2.23 -54.40
CA ASP A 64 -58.24 1.12 -55.34
C ASP A 64 -57.64 -0.20 -54.82
N GLU A 65 -56.45 -0.17 -54.21
CA GLU A 65 -55.84 -1.34 -53.58
C GLU A 65 -55.61 -1.15 -52.07
N PRO A 66 -55.74 -2.22 -51.26
CA PRO A 66 -55.43 -2.16 -49.84
C PRO A 66 -53.92 -1.94 -49.64
N GLY A 67 -53.52 -0.69 -49.41
CA GLY A 67 -52.13 -0.29 -49.19
C GLY A 67 -51.69 0.96 -49.95
N GLU A 68 -52.47 1.43 -50.94
CA GLU A 68 -52.22 2.70 -51.63
C GLU A 68 -53.01 3.86 -51.00
N ASP A 69 -52.29 4.86 -50.48
CA ASP A 69 -52.85 6.07 -49.86
C ASP A 69 -53.31 7.10 -50.92
N GLY A 70 -54.30 6.72 -51.75
CA GLY A 70 -54.94 7.62 -52.71
C GLY A 70 -55.97 8.56 -52.08
N PHE A 71 -56.63 8.11 -51.00
CA PHE A 71 -57.62 8.89 -50.24
C PHE A 71 -57.02 9.40 -48.92
N ILE A 72 -57.02 10.72 -48.72
CA ILE A 72 -56.37 11.36 -47.56
C ILE A 72 -57.38 11.57 -46.41
N GLY A 73 -58.63 11.89 -46.73
CA GLY A 73 -59.67 12.16 -45.74
C GLY A 73 -60.72 13.16 -46.22
N TYR A 74 -61.47 13.73 -45.29
CA TYR A 74 -62.46 14.77 -45.56
C TYR A 74 -62.01 16.11 -44.95
N THR A 75 -62.29 17.21 -45.62
CA THR A 75 -62.18 18.55 -45.01
C THR A 75 -63.27 18.75 -43.94
N GLU A 76 -63.14 19.79 -43.09
CA GLU A 76 -64.20 20.20 -42.14
C GLU A 76 -65.56 20.48 -42.81
N LYS A 77 -65.57 20.78 -44.12
CA LYS A 77 -66.78 21.01 -44.94
C LYS A 77 -67.37 19.73 -45.57
N GLY A 78 -66.74 18.57 -45.36
CA GLY A 78 -67.18 17.28 -45.89
C GLY A 78 -66.76 16.99 -47.34
N ILE A 79 -65.77 17.74 -47.89
CA ILE A 79 -65.21 17.52 -49.23
C ILE A 79 -64.15 16.42 -49.15
N SER A 80 -64.20 15.43 -50.04
CA SER A 80 -63.19 14.36 -50.12
C SER A 80 -61.87 14.88 -50.67
N ILE A 81 -60.76 14.60 -49.98
CA ILE A 81 -59.40 14.97 -50.40
C ILE A 81 -58.71 13.73 -50.97
N VAL A 82 -58.26 13.85 -52.23
CA VAL A 82 -57.60 12.78 -52.98
C VAL A 82 -56.20 13.24 -53.39
N ARG A 83 -55.25 12.32 -53.40
CA ARG A 83 -53.89 12.60 -53.86
C ARG A 83 -53.88 12.73 -55.39
N PRO A 84 -53.25 13.78 -55.96
CA PRO A 84 -53.21 13.97 -57.41
C PRO A 84 -52.54 12.79 -58.12
N ASP A 85 -53.01 12.47 -59.32
CA ASP A 85 -52.52 11.42 -60.21
C ASP A 85 -52.56 9.99 -59.64
N THR A 86 -53.30 9.78 -58.53
CA THR A 86 -53.55 8.44 -57.97
C THR A 86 -54.93 7.94 -58.37
N VAL A 87 -55.02 6.65 -58.74
CA VAL A 87 -56.29 6.03 -59.12
C VAL A 87 -57.10 5.77 -57.85
N VAL A 88 -58.31 6.33 -57.78
CA VAL A 88 -59.23 6.11 -56.68
C VAL A 88 -60.55 5.53 -57.17
N ARG A 89 -61.21 4.75 -56.31
CA ARG A 89 -62.57 4.27 -56.53
C ARG A 89 -63.57 5.30 -56.02
N VAL A 90 -64.30 5.90 -56.94
CA VAL A 90 -65.39 6.81 -56.66
C VAL A 90 -66.69 6.01 -56.59
N VAL A 91 -67.25 5.90 -55.39
CA VAL A 91 -68.50 5.20 -55.11
C VAL A 91 -69.63 6.23 -54.98
N LEU A 92 -70.58 6.17 -55.89
CA LEU A 92 -71.79 6.98 -55.91
C LEU A 92 -72.96 6.22 -55.30
N PHE A 93 -73.72 6.85 -54.40
CA PHE A 93 -74.91 6.29 -53.76
C PHE A 93 -76.15 7.09 -54.12
N GLY A 94 -77.28 6.42 -54.34
CA GLY A 94 -78.50 7.08 -54.78
C GLY A 94 -79.66 6.14 -55.00
N TRP A 95 -80.65 6.60 -55.78
CA TRP A 95 -81.80 5.81 -56.23
C TRP A 95 -81.89 5.90 -57.75
N TRP A 96 -82.30 4.80 -58.39
CA TRP A 96 -82.43 4.67 -59.85
C TRP A 96 -81.13 4.96 -60.62
N LEU A 97 -79.99 4.53 -60.08
CA LEU A 97 -78.67 4.71 -60.71
C LEU A 97 -78.38 3.70 -61.85
N ASP A 98 -79.25 2.71 -62.05
CA ASP A 98 -79.28 1.80 -63.20
C ASP A 98 -79.66 2.49 -64.52
N GLU A 99 -80.37 3.62 -64.42
CA GLU A 99 -80.76 4.49 -65.55
C GLU A 99 -79.65 5.45 -65.99
N VAL A 100 -78.51 5.48 -65.28
CA VAL A 100 -77.35 6.31 -65.64
C VAL A 100 -76.57 5.65 -66.77
N MET A 101 -76.30 6.43 -67.83
CA MET A 101 -75.55 6.01 -69.01
C MET A 101 -74.10 6.48 -68.97
N LEU A 102 -73.87 7.72 -68.53
CA LEU A 102 -72.56 8.35 -68.57
C LEU A 102 -72.32 9.18 -67.30
N ILE A 103 -71.14 9.06 -66.70
CA ILE A 103 -70.68 9.86 -65.57
C ILE A 103 -69.48 10.68 -66.01
N GLY A 104 -69.56 12.00 -65.87
CA GLY A 104 -68.50 12.93 -66.19
C GLY A 104 -67.94 13.62 -64.94
N PHE A 105 -66.64 13.86 -64.89
CA PHE A 105 -66.02 14.73 -63.88
C PHE A 105 -65.62 16.05 -64.52
N THR A 106 -65.92 17.18 -63.88
CA THR A 106 -65.58 18.52 -64.38
C THR A 106 -65.02 19.38 -63.25
N PRO A 107 -63.93 20.14 -63.49
CA PRO A 107 -63.44 21.16 -62.57
C PRO A 107 -64.20 22.49 -62.70
N ASN A 108 -65.11 22.62 -63.69
CA ASN A 108 -65.88 23.82 -63.97
C ASN A 108 -67.34 23.66 -63.51
N ASP A 109 -68.04 24.76 -63.26
CA ASP A 109 -69.46 24.79 -62.84
C ASP A 109 -70.46 24.41 -63.95
N ASN A 110 -70.00 23.82 -65.05
CA ASN A 110 -70.86 23.42 -66.16
C ASN A 110 -70.41 22.06 -66.74
N CYS A 111 -71.37 21.30 -67.26
CA CYS A 111 -71.17 19.95 -67.78
C CYS A 111 -70.85 19.89 -69.28
N SER A 112 -70.56 21.02 -69.92
CA SER A 112 -70.27 21.08 -71.37
C SER A 112 -68.85 20.60 -71.72
N ASN A 113 -67.91 20.67 -70.77
CA ASN A 113 -66.52 20.25 -70.97
C ASN A 113 -66.07 19.42 -69.77
N THR A 114 -66.37 18.12 -69.82
CA THR A 114 -65.99 17.14 -68.80
C THR A 114 -64.58 16.61 -69.08
N VAL A 115 -63.74 16.54 -68.05
CA VAL A 115 -62.33 16.12 -68.13
C VAL A 115 -62.23 14.60 -68.34
N ALA A 116 -63.15 13.84 -67.78
CA ALA A 116 -63.29 12.41 -68.02
C ALA A 116 -64.76 12.05 -68.10
N ASN A 117 -65.11 11.20 -69.07
CA ASN A 117 -66.45 10.68 -69.29
C ASN A 117 -66.38 9.16 -69.23
N TYR A 118 -67.17 8.56 -68.35
CA TYR A 118 -67.23 7.13 -68.13
C TYR A 118 -68.55 6.58 -68.65
N VAL A 119 -68.48 5.69 -69.64
CA VAL A 119 -69.65 5.02 -70.20
C VAL A 119 -70.05 3.82 -69.34
N GLN A 120 -71.28 3.32 -69.53
CA GLN A 120 -71.80 2.19 -68.75
C GLN A 120 -70.88 0.95 -68.73
N ALA A 121 -70.13 0.69 -69.80
CA ALA A 121 -69.18 -0.43 -69.89
C ALA A 121 -67.95 -0.28 -68.97
N GLU A 122 -67.66 0.93 -68.49
CA GLU A 122 -66.49 1.24 -67.66
C GLU A 122 -66.83 1.32 -66.16
N PHE A 123 -68.09 1.09 -65.79
CA PHE A 123 -68.51 1.04 -64.39
C PHE A 123 -68.08 -0.30 -63.77
N THR A 124 -67.32 -0.25 -62.65
CA THR A 124 -66.91 -1.46 -61.94
C THR A 124 -68.12 -2.21 -61.37
N ILE A 125 -69.10 -1.47 -60.85
CA ILE A 125 -70.35 -2.00 -60.28
C ILE A 125 -71.46 -1.01 -60.64
N GLN A 126 -72.59 -1.51 -61.15
CA GLN A 126 -73.82 -0.72 -61.34
C GLN A 126 -75.02 -1.47 -60.77
N THR A 127 -75.75 -0.81 -59.87
CA THR A 127 -76.98 -1.29 -59.25
C THR A 127 -77.97 -0.13 -59.15
N GLU A 128 -79.24 -0.39 -58.83
CA GLU A 128 -80.25 0.66 -58.64
C GLU A 128 -79.83 1.69 -57.56
N LYS A 129 -78.95 1.32 -56.62
CA LYS A 129 -78.56 2.17 -55.48
C LYS A 129 -77.09 2.60 -55.45
N ARG A 130 -76.22 2.01 -56.27
CA ARG A 130 -74.77 2.23 -56.21
C ARG A 130 -74.12 2.12 -57.58
N VAL A 131 -73.23 3.06 -57.91
CA VAL A 131 -72.32 3.00 -59.06
C VAL A 131 -70.88 3.22 -58.59
N VAL A 132 -69.93 2.46 -59.14
CA VAL A 132 -68.50 2.59 -58.81
C VAL A 132 -67.70 2.85 -60.07
N VAL A 133 -66.88 3.90 -60.05
CA VAL A 133 -66.02 4.33 -61.16
C VAL A 133 -64.58 4.46 -60.66
N ARG A 134 -63.62 4.07 -61.50
CA ARG A 134 -62.18 4.26 -61.24
C ARG A 134 -61.69 5.50 -61.99
N HIS A 135 -61.18 6.50 -61.28
CA HIS A 135 -60.65 7.72 -61.88
C HIS A 135 -59.40 8.21 -61.15
N ALA A 136 -58.48 8.81 -61.90
CA ALA A 136 -57.33 9.51 -61.36
C ALA A 136 -57.50 11.01 -61.61
N PHE A 137 -57.56 11.79 -60.53
CA PHE A 137 -57.72 13.24 -60.61
C PHE A 137 -56.35 13.89 -60.79
N HIS A 138 -56.17 14.61 -61.90
CA HIS A 138 -54.96 15.39 -62.11
C HIS A 138 -54.91 16.59 -61.16
N GLN A 139 -53.69 17.06 -60.87
CA GLN A 139 -53.51 18.23 -60.02
C GLN A 139 -54.21 19.46 -60.61
N ALA A 140 -55.23 19.93 -59.91
CA ALA A 140 -55.98 21.12 -60.31
C ALA A 140 -55.37 22.40 -59.69
N ILE A 141 -55.79 23.56 -60.19
CA ILE A 141 -55.38 24.86 -59.65
C ILE A 141 -55.90 24.96 -58.19
N PRO A 142 -55.13 25.53 -57.24
CA PRO A 142 -55.58 25.64 -55.86
C PRO A 142 -56.96 26.28 -55.76
N ASN A 143 -57.81 25.72 -54.91
CA ASN A 143 -59.21 26.10 -54.65
C ASN A 143 -60.22 25.72 -55.76
N THR A 144 -59.86 24.78 -56.65
CA THR A 144 -60.81 24.19 -57.61
C THR A 144 -61.34 22.84 -57.10
N LEU A 145 -62.62 22.59 -57.31
CA LEU A 145 -63.32 21.39 -56.87
C LEU A 145 -63.80 20.60 -58.09
N PHE A 146 -63.51 19.30 -58.12
CA PHE A 146 -64.08 18.41 -59.13
C PHE A 146 -65.52 18.10 -58.77
N LYS A 147 -66.45 18.53 -59.63
CA LYS A 147 -67.88 18.25 -59.58
C LYS A 147 -68.25 17.10 -60.52
N ILE A 148 -69.43 16.52 -60.31
CA ILE A 148 -69.90 15.33 -61.02
C ILE A 148 -71.09 15.69 -61.91
N CYS A 149 -71.05 15.23 -63.15
CA CYS A 149 -72.07 15.38 -64.17
C CYS A 149 -72.63 14.00 -64.54
N ILE A 150 -73.94 13.86 -64.69
CA ILE A 150 -74.60 12.58 -64.97
C ILE A 150 -75.47 12.71 -66.22
N LYS A 151 -75.37 11.76 -67.16
CA LYS A 151 -76.28 11.62 -68.32
C LYS A 151 -77.07 10.33 -68.18
N GLN A 152 -78.39 10.42 -68.32
CA GLN A 152 -79.32 9.29 -68.21
C GLN A 152 -79.59 8.65 -69.58
N LYS A 153 -80.02 7.38 -69.61
CA LYS A 153 -80.35 6.64 -70.84
C LYS A 153 -81.61 7.21 -71.51
N PRO A 154 -81.64 7.40 -72.84
CA PRO A 154 -82.87 7.77 -73.55
C PRO A 154 -83.87 6.60 -73.55
N ARG A 155 -85.18 6.87 -73.42
CA ARG A 155 -86.26 5.88 -73.57
C ARG A 155 -86.86 5.97 -74.99
N GLU A 156 -86.94 4.84 -75.70
CA GLU A 156 -87.66 4.66 -76.98
C GLU A 156 -89.13 5.13 -76.90
N THR A 157 -89.81 5.74 -77.88
CA THR A 157 -89.55 6.14 -79.27
C THR A 157 -90.51 7.29 -79.59
N HIS A 158 -89.99 8.48 -79.91
CA HIS A 158 -90.48 9.46 -80.90
C HIS A 158 -89.79 10.80 -80.61
N SER A 159 -88.94 11.24 -81.54
CA SER A 159 -88.04 12.41 -81.54
C SER A 159 -86.74 12.29 -80.72
N GLU A 160 -85.62 12.47 -81.43
CA GLU A 160 -84.26 12.61 -80.89
C GLU A 160 -84.18 13.83 -79.97
N ILE A 161 -84.46 13.63 -78.68
CA ILE A 161 -84.10 14.61 -77.65
C ILE A 161 -82.99 13.97 -76.83
N GLU A 162 -81.74 14.33 -77.15
CA GLU A 162 -80.62 14.03 -76.26
C GLU A 162 -80.89 14.65 -74.89
N MET A 163 -80.97 13.83 -73.84
CA MET A 163 -81.09 14.37 -72.48
C MET A 163 -79.78 15.09 -72.10
N PRO A 164 -79.86 16.34 -71.61
CA PRO A 164 -78.69 17.11 -71.22
C PRO A 164 -78.03 16.52 -69.97
N PHE A 165 -76.72 16.75 -69.83
CA PHE A 165 -76.00 16.44 -68.59
C PHE A 165 -76.61 17.19 -67.41
N THR A 166 -76.86 16.49 -66.31
CA THR A 166 -77.25 17.10 -65.04
C THR A 166 -76.02 17.26 -64.15
N LEU A 167 -75.77 18.49 -63.70
CA LEU A 167 -74.72 18.77 -62.72
C LEU A 167 -75.24 18.46 -61.32
N VAL A 168 -74.44 17.75 -60.52
CA VAL A 168 -74.73 17.54 -59.10
C VAL A 168 -74.04 18.63 -58.29
N ASP A 169 -74.81 19.61 -57.80
CA ASP A 169 -74.28 20.81 -57.14
C ASP A 169 -74.25 20.71 -55.60
N ASP A 170 -73.83 19.56 -55.08
CA ASP A 170 -73.63 19.37 -53.64
C ASP A 170 -72.15 19.46 -53.28
N LEU A 171 -71.78 20.33 -52.34
CA LEU A 171 -70.39 20.45 -51.86
C LEU A 171 -69.84 19.12 -51.32
N ARG A 172 -70.70 18.28 -50.73
CA ARG A 172 -70.32 16.95 -50.22
C ARG A 172 -70.06 15.93 -51.32
N SER A 173 -70.53 16.20 -52.54
CA SER A 173 -70.27 15.38 -53.72
C SER A 173 -69.01 15.80 -54.49
N SER A 174 -68.36 16.89 -54.06
CA SER A 174 -67.16 17.43 -54.69
C SER A 174 -65.89 16.80 -54.14
N ILE A 175 -64.86 16.72 -54.99
CA ILE A 175 -63.54 16.18 -54.65
C ILE A 175 -62.49 17.30 -54.79
N SER A 176 -61.58 17.42 -53.82
CA SER A 176 -60.43 18.32 -53.87
C SER A 176 -59.12 17.53 -53.98
N THR A 177 -58.16 18.09 -54.71
CA THR A 177 -56.79 17.57 -54.80
C THR A 177 -55.78 18.42 -53.99
N ASP A 178 -56.25 19.43 -53.27
CA ASP A 178 -55.40 20.32 -52.46
C ASP A 178 -55.05 19.67 -51.10
N LEU A 179 -53.75 19.48 -50.84
CA LEU A 179 -53.28 18.97 -49.55
C LEU A 179 -53.21 20.11 -48.52
N PRO A 180 -53.81 19.97 -47.32
CA PRO A 180 -53.71 20.98 -46.27
C PRO A 180 -52.28 21.07 -45.70
N PRO A 181 -51.77 22.28 -45.38
CA PRO A 181 -50.46 22.45 -44.76
C PRO A 181 -50.45 21.91 -43.31
N ARG A 182 -49.31 21.36 -42.87
CA ARG A 182 -49.12 20.91 -41.48
C ARG A 182 -49.20 22.11 -40.51
N LYS A 183 -49.98 21.96 -39.44
CA LYS A 183 -50.07 22.96 -38.36
C LYS A 183 -49.05 22.60 -37.27
N TYR A 184 -48.03 23.44 -37.07
CA TYR A 184 -47.03 23.31 -36.01
C TYR A 184 -47.56 23.90 -34.69
N TYR A 185 -47.21 23.29 -33.54
CA TYR A 185 -47.61 23.79 -32.21
C TYR A 185 -46.91 25.10 -31.82
N PHE A 186 -45.67 25.30 -32.27
CA PHE A 186 -44.83 26.45 -31.95
C PHE A 186 -44.11 26.96 -33.20
N PRO A 187 -43.62 28.22 -33.22
CA PRO A 187 -42.73 28.66 -34.29
C PRO A 187 -41.46 27.79 -34.30
N ILE A 188 -41.04 27.38 -35.50
CA ILE A 188 -39.95 26.42 -35.74
C ILE A 188 -38.68 26.77 -34.94
N ALA A 189 -38.31 28.05 -34.87
CA ALA A 189 -37.14 28.51 -34.11
C ALA A 189 -37.26 28.27 -32.59
N ALA A 190 -38.45 28.46 -32.01
CA ALA A 190 -38.69 28.21 -30.60
C ALA A 190 -38.68 26.70 -30.29
N GLN A 191 -39.21 25.88 -31.20
CA GLN A 191 -39.22 24.43 -31.06
C GLN A 191 -37.79 23.86 -31.09
N ILE A 192 -36.94 24.32 -32.01
CA ILE A 192 -35.52 23.94 -32.04
C ILE A 192 -34.81 24.36 -30.76
N ALA A 193 -35.05 25.58 -30.25
CA ALA A 193 -34.45 26.05 -29.01
C ALA A 193 -34.86 25.19 -27.80
N ILE A 194 -36.13 24.80 -27.71
CA ILE A 194 -36.64 23.91 -26.67
C ILE A 194 -36.00 22.51 -26.78
N VAL A 195 -35.88 21.96 -27.99
CA VAL A 195 -35.25 20.65 -28.22
C VAL A 195 -33.77 20.67 -27.79
N VAL A 196 -33.02 21.72 -28.13
CA VAL A 196 -31.63 21.88 -27.69
C VAL A 196 -31.54 21.97 -26.16
N GLY A 197 -32.42 22.74 -25.53
CA GLY A 197 -32.49 22.83 -24.06
C GLY A 197 -32.81 21.49 -23.40
N LEU A 198 -33.76 20.72 -23.95
CA LEU A 198 -34.11 19.39 -23.46
C LEU A 198 -32.98 18.38 -23.68
N LEU A 199 -32.24 18.44 -24.79
CA LEU A 199 -31.08 17.58 -25.03
C LEU A 199 -29.98 17.80 -23.99
N VAL A 200 -29.69 19.07 -23.65
CA VAL A 200 -28.73 19.39 -22.58
C VAL A 200 -29.21 18.86 -21.22
N LEU A 201 -30.50 18.97 -20.94
CA LEU A 201 -31.10 18.48 -19.69
C LEU A 201 -31.09 16.94 -19.61
N SER A 202 -31.39 16.25 -20.71
CA SER A 202 -31.26 14.79 -20.86
C SER A 202 -29.82 14.35 -20.59
N GLY A 203 -28.87 15.03 -21.24
CA GLY A 203 -27.43 14.85 -21.01
C GLY A 203 -27.03 15.00 -19.55
N LEU A 204 -27.56 16.02 -18.89
CA LEU A 204 -27.29 16.26 -17.48
C LEU A 204 -27.80 15.11 -16.60
N PHE A 205 -29.03 14.63 -16.78
CA PHE A 205 -29.58 13.54 -15.96
C PHE A 205 -28.84 12.22 -16.18
N SER A 206 -28.58 11.89 -17.45
CA SER A 206 -27.85 10.67 -17.80
C SER A 206 -26.41 10.70 -17.27
N GLY A 207 -25.72 11.83 -17.41
CA GLY A 207 -24.37 12.03 -16.90
C GLY A 207 -24.30 12.01 -15.37
N LEU A 208 -25.21 12.70 -14.68
CA LEU A 208 -25.27 12.71 -13.21
C LEU A 208 -25.60 11.36 -12.62
N ASN A 209 -26.44 10.55 -13.28
CA ASN A 209 -26.75 9.21 -12.81
C ASN A 209 -25.47 8.38 -12.73
N LEU A 210 -24.62 8.41 -13.75
CA LEU A 210 -23.34 7.72 -13.71
C LEU A 210 -22.34 8.39 -12.75
N GLY A 211 -22.20 9.72 -12.83
CA GLY A 211 -21.19 10.47 -12.08
C GLY A 211 -21.41 10.49 -10.56
N LEU A 212 -22.65 10.64 -10.10
CA LEU A 212 -22.98 10.65 -8.67
C LEU A 212 -23.07 9.24 -8.09
N MET A 213 -23.51 8.24 -8.87
CA MET A 213 -23.59 6.85 -8.39
C MET A 213 -22.22 6.18 -8.34
N ALA A 214 -21.29 6.56 -9.23
CA ALA A 214 -19.91 6.07 -9.22
C ALA A 214 -19.15 6.43 -7.93
N LEU A 215 -19.52 7.54 -7.27
CA LEU A 215 -18.94 7.96 -6.01
C LEU A 215 -19.74 7.36 -4.85
N THR A 216 -19.07 6.59 -4.00
CA THR A 216 -19.67 6.04 -2.78
C THR A 216 -19.79 7.12 -1.69
N PRO A 217 -20.76 7.03 -0.77
CA PRO A 217 -20.90 7.98 0.34
C PRO A 217 -19.62 8.11 1.19
N GLN A 218 -18.83 7.03 1.28
CA GLN A 218 -17.62 6.99 2.09
C GLN A 218 -16.41 7.59 1.39
N GLU A 219 -16.23 7.36 0.09
CA GLU A 219 -15.24 8.10 -0.71
C GLU A 219 -15.51 9.60 -0.64
N LEU A 220 -16.78 10.01 -0.65
CA LEU A 220 -17.17 11.40 -0.45
C LEU A 220 -16.80 11.92 0.94
N MET A 221 -16.96 11.11 2.00
CA MET A 221 -16.51 11.49 3.35
C MET A 221 -15.00 11.59 3.44
N LEU A 222 -14.26 10.70 2.77
CA LEU A 222 -12.81 10.75 2.69
C LEU A 222 -12.36 12.05 2.01
N ILE A 223 -12.90 12.33 0.81
CA ILE A 223 -12.61 13.56 0.05
C ILE A 223 -13.00 14.81 0.84
N SER A 224 -14.07 14.76 1.63
CA SER A 224 -14.46 15.86 2.53
C SER A 224 -13.43 16.10 3.65
N LYS A 225 -12.71 15.07 4.11
CA LYS A 225 -11.70 15.20 5.17
C LYS A 225 -10.29 15.49 4.64
N SER A 226 -9.88 14.86 3.53
CA SER A 226 -8.50 14.90 3.03
C SER A 226 -8.33 15.66 1.70
N GLY A 227 -9.42 16.02 1.01
CA GLY A 227 -9.35 16.67 -0.30
C GLY A 227 -8.98 18.15 -0.27
N SER A 228 -8.74 18.73 -1.45
CA SER A 228 -8.48 20.17 -1.61
C SER A 228 -9.66 21.02 -1.11
N LYS A 229 -9.43 22.29 -0.76
CA LYS A 229 -10.47 23.21 -0.25
C LYS A 229 -11.73 23.25 -1.14
N GLN A 230 -11.55 23.17 -2.47
CA GLN A 230 -12.65 23.13 -3.42
C GLN A 230 -13.37 21.78 -3.44
N GLU A 231 -12.62 20.68 -3.48
CA GLU A 231 -13.15 19.31 -3.50
C GLU A 231 -13.92 18.98 -2.22
N ARG A 232 -13.43 19.44 -1.07
CA ARG A 232 -14.13 19.33 0.21
C ARG A 232 -15.52 19.96 0.17
N LYS A 233 -15.61 21.19 -0.35
CA LYS A 233 -16.88 21.91 -0.49
C LYS A 233 -17.84 21.19 -1.43
N TYR A 234 -17.33 20.64 -2.53
CA TYR A 234 -18.12 19.84 -3.47
C TYR A 234 -18.65 18.56 -2.84
N ALA A 235 -17.78 17.81 -2.15
CA ALA A 235 -18.14 16.58 -1.45
C ALA A 235 -19.20 16.81 -0.36
N GLU A 236 -19.04 17.84 0.49
CA GLU A 236 -20.01 18.20 1.54
C GLU A 236 -21.39 18.53 0.97
N THR A 237 -21.44 19.19 -0.20
CA THR A 237 -22.69 19.61 -0.83
C THR A 237 -23.45 18.42 -1.45
N ILE A 238 -22.72 17.45 -2.01
CA ILE A 238 -23.29 16.25 -2.67
C ILE A 238 -23.68 15.18 -1.66
N LEU A 239 -22.93 15.03 -0.55
CA LEU A 239 -23.13 13.99 0.47
C LEU A 239 -24.58 13.77 0.90
N PRO A 240 -25.39 14.80 1.26
CA PRO A 240 -26.77 14.57 1.70
C PRO A 240 -27.67 13.98 0.61
N VAL A 241 -27.37 14.25 -0.66
CA VAL A 241 -28.15 13.74 -1.81
C VAL A 241 -27.76 12.31 -2.15
N ARG A 242 -26.47 11.95 -2.03
CA ARG A 242 -26.00 10.57 -2.27
C ARG A 242 -26.34 9.61 -1.12
N LYS A 243 -26.54 10.11 0.11
CA LYS A 243 -27.00 9.30 1.25
C LYS A 243 -28.32 8.59 0.98
N SER A 244 -29.22 9.19 0.20
CA SER A 244 -30.45 8.57 -0.30
C SER A 244 -30.28 8.07 -1.75
N GLY A 245 -29.30 7.19 -1.96
CA GLY A 245 -28.88 6.70 -3.29
C GLY A 245 -30.04 6.20 -4.15
N ASN A 246 -30.92 5.35 -3.60
CA ASN A 246 -32.06 4.80 -4.34
C ASN A 246 -33.07 5.87 -4.77
N LEU A 247 -33.33 6.89 -3.93
CA LEU A 247 -34.21 8.00 -4.27
C LEU A 247 -33.61 8.88 -5.36
N LEU A 248 -32.30 9.17 -5.28
CA LEU A 248 -31.57 9.91 -6.29
C LEU A 248 -31.58 9.17 -7.64
N LEU A 249 -31.30 7.86 -7.63
CA LEU A 249 -31.31 7.01 -8.82
C LEU A 249 -32.69 7.02 -9.49
N CYS A 250 -33.76 6.76 -8.73
CA CYS A 250 -35.11 6.76 -9.27
C CYS A 250 -35.51 8.12 -9.84
N SER A 251 -35.17 9.22 -9.16
CA SER A 251 -35.51 10.58 -9.59
C SER A 251 -34.80 10.96 -10.91
N LEU A 252 -33.51 10.68 -11.02
CA LEU A 252 -32.73 10.97 -12.23
C LEU A 252 -33.17 10.10 -13.42
N LEU A 253 -33.49 8.82 -13.17
CA LEU A 253 -33.92 7.90 -14.22
C LEU A 253 -35.29 8.28 -14.79
N ILE A 254 -36.25 8.62 -13.90
CA ILE A 254 -37.57 9.13 -14.31
C ILE A 254 -37.42 10.43 -15.09
N GLY A 255 -36.60 11.36 -14.59
CA GLY A 255 -36.32 12.62 -15.27
C GLY A 255 -35.76 12.41 -16.68
N ASN A 256 -34.80 11.49 -16.83
CA ASN A 256 -34.20 11.16 -18.12
C ASN A 256 -35.24 10.59 -19.11
N VAL A 257 -36.05 9.62 -18.67
CA VAL A 257 -37.09 9.02 -19.52
C VAL A 257 -38.15 10.05 -19.94
N CYS A 258 -38.58 10.92 -19.02
CA CYS A 258 -39.53 11.99 -19.33
C CYS A 258 -38.97 12.97 -20.37
N VAL A 259 -37.74 13.43 -20.21
CA VAL A 259 -37.10 14.37 -21.15
C VAL A 259 -36.87 13.70 -22.51
N ASN A 260 -36.39 12.46 -22.56
CA ASN A 260 -36.17 11.72 -23.81
C ASN A 260 -37.48 11.51 -24.59
N SER A 261 -38.57 11.23 -23.88
CA SER A 261 -39.91 11.10 -24.48
C SER A 261 -40.40 12.43 -25.04
N ALA A 262 -40.21 13.53 -24.30
CA ALA A 262 -40.58 14.88 -24.76
C ALA A 262 -39.79 15.31 -26.01
N ILE A 263 -38.48 15.01 -26.07
CA ILE A 263 -37.65 15.27 -27.26
C ILE A 263 -38.20 14.52 -28.48
N SER A 264 -38.56 13.25 -28.31
CA SER A 264 -39.05 12.40 -29.40
C SER A 264 -40.37 12.92 -29.98
N ILE A 265 -41.30 13.34 -29.11
CA ILE A 265 -42.60 13.92 -29.50
C ILE A 265 -42.39 15.25 -30.26
N LEU A 266 -41.47 16.11 -29.78
CA LEU A 266 -41.20 17.39 -30.44
C LEU A 266 -40.51 17.24 -31.79
N PHE A 267 -39.70 16.19 -31.99
CA PHE A 267 -39.06 15.90 -33.28
C PHE A 267 -40.03 15.36 -34.33
N ASP A 268 -41.03 14.57 -33.91
CA ASP A 268 -42.07 14.02 -34.79
C ASP A 268 -42.90 15.13 -35.44
N ASP A 269 -43.18 16.20 -34.70
CA ASP A 269 -43.89 17.38 -35.21
C ASP A 269 -43.06 18.18 -36.25
N LEU A 270 -41.73 18.21 -36.11
CA LEU A 270 -40.83 18.95 -37.01
C LEU A 270 -40.56 18.26 -38.36
N THR A 271 -40.68 16.93 -38.44
CA THR A 271 -40.19 16.16 -39.59
C THR A 271 -41.21 15.11 -40.07
N SER A 272 -40.89 14.37 -41.14
CA SER A 272 -41.61 13.13 -41.46
C SER A 272 -41.31 12.05 -40.42
N GLY A 273 -42.30 11.29 -39.94
CA GLY A 273 -42.17 10.40 -38.77
C GLY A 273 -40.99 9.44 -38.79
N TYR A 274 -40.62 8.85 -39.94
CA TYR A 274 -39.45 7.97 -40.02
C TYR A 274 -38.11 8.70 -39.83
N VAL A 275 -37.99 9.90 -40.41
CA VAL A 275 -36.79 10.74 -40.28
C VAL A 275 -36.69 11.31 -38.86
N ALA A 276 -37.82 11.71 -38.28
CA ALA A 276 -37.90 12.17 -36.90
C ALA A 276 -37.40 11.10 -35.93
N LEU A 277 -37.84 9.84 -36.09
CA LEU A 277 -37.44 8.74 -35.23
C LEU A 277 -35.92 8.50 -35.27
N ILE A 278 -35.32 8.46 -36.47
CA ILE A 278 -33.87 8.20 -36.62
C ILE A 278 -33.05 9.36 -36.04
N VAL A 279 -33.41 10.60 -36.40
CA VAL A 279 -32.66 11.80 -35.97
C VAL A 279 -32.81 12.03 -34.47
N ALA A 280 -34.01 11.88 -33.91
CA ALA A 280 -34.23 12.01 -32.47
C ALA A 280 -33.47 10.93 -31.70
N SER A 281 -33.53 9.67 -32.14
CA SER A 281 -32.82 8.56 -31.49
C SER A 281 -31.31 8.76 -31.49
N LEU A 282 -30.73 9.11 -32.64
CA LEU A 282 -29.29 9.37 -32.75
C LEU A 282 -28.88 10.60 -31.93
N GLY A 283 -29.68 11.66 -31.93
CA GLY A 283 -29.46 12.87 -31.15
C GLY A 283 -29.44 12.60 -29.64
N ILE A 284 -30.43 11.86 -29.14
CA ILE A 284 -30.54 11.48 -27.73
C ILE A 284 -29.35 10.59 -27.33
N VAL A 285 -29.03 9.55 -28.12
CA VAL A 285 -27.94 8.62 -27.77
C VAL A 285 -26.58 9.32 -27.76
N VAL A 286 -26.26 10.11 -28.79
CA VAL A 286 -24.94 10.73 -28.90
C VAL A 286 -24.79 11.93 -27.95
N PHE A 287 -25.73 12.88 -28.00
CA PHE A 287 -25.63 14.14 -27.27
C PHE A 287 -26.32 14.10 -25.89
N GLY A 288 -27.37 13.29 -25.72
CA GLY A 288 -28.10 13.14 -24.47
C GLY A 288 -27.59 12.02 -23.55
N GLU A 289 -26.79 11.07 -24.05
CA GLU A 289 -26.31 9.96 -23.22
C GLU A 289 -24.79 9.78 -23.28
N ILE A 290 -24.24 9.37 -24.42
CA ILE A 290 -22.84 8.93 -24.52
C ILE A 290 -21.85 10.05 -24.15
N PHE A 291 -21.98 11.22 -24.78
CA PHE A 291 -21.03 12.31 -24.54
C PHE A 291 -21.09 12.85 -23.09
N PRO A 292 -22.28 13.14 -22.53
CA PRO A 292 -22.40 13.59 -21.13
C PRO A 292 -21.93 12.54 -20.12
N GLN A 293 -22.25 11.26 -20.31
CA GLN A 293 -21.78 10.19 -19.43
C GLN A 293 -20.25 10.10 -19.42
N ALA A 294 -19.61 10.16 -20.59
CA ALA A 294 -18.15 10.14 -20.69
C ALA A 294 -17.48 11.31 -19.95
N LEU A 295 -18.10 12.50 -19.97
CA LEU A 295 -17.61 13.67 -19.22
C LEU A 295 -17.76 13.47 -17.71
N CYS A 296 -18.90 12.94 -17.27
CA CYS A 296 -19.20 12.72 -15.86
C CYS A 296 -18.39 11.59 -15.21
N VAL A 297 -17.86 10.64 -15.98
CA VAL A 297 -16.91 9.64 -15.44
C VAL A 297 -15.61 10.31 -14.95
N LYS A 298 -15.10 11.30 -15.69
CA LYS A 298 -13.83 11.98 -15.34
C LYS A 298 -14.02 13.15 -14.39
N LYS A 299 -15.12 13.89 -14.53
CA LYS A 299 -15.40 15.14 -13.78
C LYS A 299 -16.67 15.07 -12.94
N GLY A 300 -17.06 13.87 -12.50
CA GLY A 300 -18.31 13.62 -11.78
C GLY A 300 -18.49 14.47 -10.52
N LEU A 301 -17.44 14.62 -9.71
CA LEU A 301 -17.48 15.42 -8.48
C LEU A 301 -17.75 16.91 -8.76
N ALA A 302 -17.06 17.49 -9.74
CA ALA A 302 -17.21 18.91 -10.08
C ALA A 302 -18.57 19.20 -10.73
N VAL A 303 -18.96 18.38 -11.72
CA VAL A 303 -20.24 18.53 -12.42
C VAL A 303 -21.40 18.34 -11.44
N GLY A 304 -21.35 17.30 -10.62
CA GLY A 304 -22.38 17.00 -9.62
C GLY A 304 -22.58 18.11 -8.59
N ALA A 305 -21.50 18.78 -8.16
CA ALA A 305 -21.58 19.85 -7.18
C ALA A 305 -22.15 21.15 -7.78
N VAL A 306 -21.76 21.49 -9.01
CA VAL A 306 -22.29 22.68 -9.69
C VAL A 306 -23.78 22.53 -10.00
N THR A 307 -24.21 21.34 -10.42
CA THR A 307 -25.61 21.10 -10.82
C THR A 307 -26.49 20.58 -9.68
N ILE A 308 -26.00 20.58 -8.43
CA ILE A 308 -26.71 20.04 -7.28
C ILE A 308 -28.08 20.71 -7.04
N ASN A 309 -28.17 22.02 -7.27
CA ASN A 309 -29.42 22.75 -7.10
C ASN A 309 -30.47 22.33 -8.14
N ILE A 310 -30.03 22.07 -9.38
CA ILE A 310 -30.88 21.55 -10.45
C ILE A 310 -31.35 20.13 -10.07
N THR A 311 -30.44 19.27 -9.64
CA THR A 311 -30.77 17.90 -9.19
C THR A 311 -31.77 17.91 -8.05
N ARG A 312 -31.60 18.77 -7.04
CA ARG A 312 -32.53 18.89 -5.91
C ARG A 312 -33.92 19.36 -6.37
N PHE A 313 -33.99 20.34 -7.26
CA PHE A 313 -35.26 20.78 -7.84
C PHE A 313 -36.00 19.62 -8.50
N PHE A 314 -35.31 18.86 -9.37
CA PHE A 314 -35.92 17.71 -10.03
C PHE A 314 -36.29 16.59 -9.06
N MET A 315 -35.47 16.29 -8.06
CA MET A 315 -35.81 15.32 -7.02
C MET A 315 -37.09 15.70 -6.27
N ILE A 316 -37.34 16.98 -6.03
CA ILE A 316 -38.59 17.46 -5.42
C ILE A 316 -39.78 17.28 -6.39
N VAL A 317 -39.60 17.62 -7.66
CA VAL A 317 -40.64 17.48 -8.70
C VAL A 317 -41.01 16.01 -8.92
N THR A 318 -40.02 15.11 -9.00
CA THR A 318 -40.24 13.67 -9.19
C THR A 318 -40.56 12.94 -7.89
N PHE A 319 -40.45 13.60 -6.74
CA PHE A 319 -40.67 13.02 -5.40
C PHE A 319 -41.94 12.18 -5.27
N PRO A 320 -43.15 12.65 -5.68
CA PRO A 320 -44.38 11.87 -5.48
C PRO A 320 -44.36 10.50 -6.19
N LEU A 321 -43.63 10.39 -7.30
CA LEU A 321 -43.49 9.14 -8.05
C LEU A 321 -42.25 8.34 -7.62
N ALA A 322 -41.12 9.02 -7.38
CA ALA A 322 -39.85 8.39 -7.06
C ALA A 322 -39.81 7.83 -5.63
N PHE A 323 -40.47 8.47 -4.66
CA PHE A 323 -40.48 8.05 -3.25
C PHE A 323 -41.06 6.64 -3.00
N PRO A 324 -42.25 6.26 -3.51
CA PRO A 324 -42.77 4.91 -3.32
C PRO A 324 -41.89 3.87 -4.00
N ILE A 325 -41.37 4.16 -5.19
CA ILE A 325 -40.47 3.26 -5.93
C ILE A 325 -39.16 3.05 -5.14
N SER A 326 -38.55 4.13 -4.63
CA SER A 326 -37.33 4.02 -3.85
C SER A 326 -37.55 3.27 -2.54
N LYS A 327 -38.72 3.43 -1.89
CA LYS A 327 -39.06 2.69 -0.66
C LYS A 327 -39.25 1.19 -0.90
N ILE A 328 -39.85 0.82 -2.03
CA ILE A 328 -39.93 -0.58 -2.45
C ILE A 328 -38.51 -1.13 -2.70
N LEU A 329 -37.66 -0.35 -3.36
CA LEU A 329 -36.26 -0.74 -3.62
C LEU A 329 -35.47 -0.93 -2.32
N ASP A 330 -35.60 0.00 -1.36
CA ASP A 330 -35.00 -0.07 -0.03
C ASP A 330 -35.47 -1.32 0.75
N CYS A 331 -36.74 -1.72 0.57
CA CYS A 331 -37.32 -2.89 1.22
C CYS A 331 -36.79 -4.22 0.64
N ILE A 332 -36.61 -4.29 -0.68
CA ILE A 332 -36.19 -5.52 -1.37
C ILE A 332 -34.65 -5.69 -1.33
N LEU A 333 -33.89 -4.61 -1.55
CA LEU A 333 -32.42 -4.65 -1.66
C LEU A 333 -31.71 -4.32 -0.33
N GLY A 334 -32.41 -3.70 0.63
CA GLY A 334 -31.80 -3.17 1.85
C GLY A 334 -31.16 -1.79 1.63
N VAL A 335 -30.90 -1.08 2.73
CA VAL A 335 -30.17 0.20 2.70
C VAL A 335 -28.72 -0.08 2.28
N GLU A 336 -28.19 0.70 1.33
CA GLU A 336 -26.79 0.64 0.85
C GLU A 336 -25.82 1.03 2.00
N VAL A 337 -25.65 0.16 2.99
CA VAL A 337 -24.66 0.30 4.06
C VAL A 337 -23.44 -0.50 3.63
N VAL A 338 -22.55 0.12 2.84
CA VAL A 338 -21.26 -0.47 2.51
C VAL A 338 -20.39 -0.44 3.78
N SER A 339 -20.52 -1.45 4.64
CA SER A 339 -19.54 -1.69 5.69
C SER A 339 -18.27 -2.20 5.02
N TYR A 340 -17.18 -1.44 5.07
CA TYR A 340 -15.90 -1.97 4.63
C TYR A 340 -15.40 -2.94 5.69
N ASP A 341 -15.28 -4.20 5.32
CA ASP A 341 -14.58 -5.19 6.12
C ASP A 341 -13.12 -4.75 6.30
N ARG A 342 -12.53 -5.03 7.47
CA ARG A 342 -11.13 -4.70 7.83
C ARG A 342 -10.17 -5.13 6.71
N LYS A 343 -10.46 -6.27 6.08
CA LYS A 343 -9.71 -6.86 4.97
C LYS A 343 -9.69 -5.98 3.71
N ARG A 344 -10.81 -5.32 3.38
CA ARG A 344 -10.92 -4.46 2.18
C ARG A 344 -10.17 -3.14 2.39
N ILE A 345 -10.17 -2.61 3.61
CA ILE A 345 -9.34 -1.44 3.98
C ILE A 345 -7.86 -1.79 3.89
N MET A 346 -7.47 -2.97 4.40
CA MET A 346 -6.10 -3.47 4.30
C MET A 346 -5.65 -3.61 2.85
N GLU A 347 -6.48 -4.16 1.97
CA GLU A 347 -6.16 -4.27 0.53
C GLU A 347 -6.01 -2.90 -0.15
N LEU A 348 -6.90 -1.94 0.16
CA LEU A 348 -6.80 -0.57 -0.38
C LEU A 348 -5.49 0.10 0.05
N ILE A 349 -5.12 -0.06 1.33
CA ILE A 349 -3.86 0.45 1.86
C ILE A 349 -2.68 -0.20 1.12
N LYS A 350 -2.64 -1.54 1.01
CA LYS A 350 -1.58 -2.27 0.28
C LYS A 350 -1.45 -1.84 -1.18
N MET A 351 -2.56 -1.54 -1.85
CA MET A 351 -2.54 -1.02 -3.22
C MET A 351 -1.97 0.41 -3.29
N SER A 352 -2.29 1.26 -2.31
CA SER A 352 -1.78 2.64 -2.23
C SER A 352 -0.29 2.73 -1.90
N THR A 353 0.23 1.84 -1.05
CA THR A 353 1.66 1.71 -0.69
C THR A 353 2.55 1.53 -1.93
N ARG A 354 2.01 0.94 -3.01
CA ARG A 354 2.76 0.69 -4.25
C ARG A 354 2.98 1.94 -5.09
N SER A 355 2.22 3.02 -4.86
CA SER A 355 2.16 4.18 -5.74
C SER A 355 2.93 5.41 -5.23
N GLU A 356 3.19 5.53 -3.92
CA GLU A 356 3.91 6.66 -3.33
C GLU A 356 5.06 6.19 -2.44
N ALA A 357 6.30 6.36 -2.89
CA ALA A 357 7.50 5.82 -2.23
C ALA A 357 7.79 6.41 -0.84
N GLY A 358 7.32 7.65 -0.55
CA GLY A 358 7.55 8.31 0.75
C GLY A 358 6.58 7.89 1.85
N LEU A 359 5.32 7.57 1.51
CA LEU A 359 4.30 7.12 2.47
C LEU A 359 4.31 5.59 2.63
N ALA A 360 5.09 4.89 1.80
CA ALA A 360 5.09 3.43 1.74
C ALA A 360 5.55 2.79 3.06
N GLU A 361 6.50 3.40 3.77
CA GLU A 361 7.05 2.86 5.02
C GLU A 361 6.06 2.98 6.18
N GLU A 362 5.45 4.15 6.37
CA GLU A 362 4.39 4.35 7.37
C GLU A 362 3.17 3.44 7.12
N LEU A 363 2.78 3.28 5.85
CA LEU A 363 1.69 2.38 5.47
C LEU A 363 2.04 0.91 5.72
N LYS A 364 3.30 0.49 5.55
CA LYS A 364 3.75 -0.87 5.89
C LYS A 364 3.61 -1.15 7.38
N ILE A 365 4.02 -0.21 8.23
CA ILE A 365 3.88 -0.35 9.69
C ILE A 365 2.39 -0.44 10.07
N ALA A 366 1.53 0.40 9.47
CA ALA A 366 0.09 0.33 9.71
C ALA A 366 -0.51 -1.01 9.27
N VAL A 367 -0.04 -1.57 8.15
CA VAL A 367 -0.45 -2.90 7.68
C VAL A 367 0.06 -4.00 8.62
N GLY A 368 1.32 -3.97 9.04
CA GLY A 368 1.89 -4.93 10.00
C GLY A 368 1.16 -4.92 11.34
N ALA A 369 0.87 -3.73 11.87
CA ALA A 369 0.04 -3.57 13.08
C ALA A 369 -1.40 -4.08 12.91
N MET A 370 -1.94 -4.09 11.70
CA MET A 370 -3.22 -4.75 11.42
C MET A 370 -3.07 -6.27 11.28
N GLU A 371 -1.96 -6.77 10.74
CA GLU A 371 -1.73 -8.20 10.54
C GLU A 371 -1.43 -8.96 11.85
N ILE A 372 -0.77 -8.34 12.83
CA ILE A 372 -0.45 -8.97 14.13
C ILE A 372 -1.69 -9.50 14.88
N SER A 373 -2.87 -8.92 14.65
CA SER A 373 -4.10 -9.41 15.30
C SER A 373 -4.57 -10.76 14.77
N ASP A 374 -4.17 -11.10 13.55
CA ASP A 374 -4.60 -12.30 12.85
C ASP A 374 -3.50 -13.38 12.88
N LYS A 375 -2.28 -13.04 13.33
CA LYS A 375 -1.12 -13.93 13.47
C LYS A 375 -0.99 -14.55 14.86
N THR A 376 -0.39 -15.72 14.90
CA THR A 376 -0.07 -16.48 16.13
C THR A 376 1.43 -16.60 16.35
N VAL A 377 1.83 -17.01 17.56
CA VAL A 377 3.25 -17.23 17.91
C VAL A 377 3.92 -18.23 16.94
N SER A 378 3.18 -19.21 16.43
CA SER A 378 3.65 -20.15 15.40
C SER A 378 4.24 -19.49 14.15
N ASP A 379 3.76 -18.30 13.78
CA ASP A 379 4.11 -17.66 12.52
C ASP A 379 5.46 -16.94 12.60
N VAL A 380 5.87 -16.58 13.81
CA VAL A 380 7.05 -15.73 14.07
C VAL A 380 8.12 -16.45 14.90
N MET A 381 7.78 -17.56 15.57
CA MET A 381 8.72 -18.26 16.43
C MET A 381 9.98 -18.75 15.68
N THR A 382 11.13 -18.68 16.35
CA THR A 382 12.35 -19.34 15.90
C THR A 382 12.29 -20.83 16.28
N LYS A 383 12.44 -21.71 15.28
CA LYS A 383 12.36 -23.17 15.47
C LYS A 383 13.49 -23.67 16.36
N ILE A 384 13.20 -24.69 17.17
CA ILE A 384 14.16 -25.30 18.11
C ILE A 384 15.50 -25.73 17.48
N ASP A 385 15.49 -26.13 16.21
CA ASP A 385 16.68 -26.54 15.46
C ASP A 385 17.66 -25.38 15.21
N ASP A 386 17.13 -24.16 15.08
CA ASP A 386 17.89 -22.93 14.82
C ASP A 386 18.32 -22.21 16.10
N VAL A 387 17.81 -22.62 17.27
CA VAL A 387 18.16 -22.00 18.55
C VAL A 387 19.54 -22.45 19.02
N PHE A 388 20.38 -21.49 19.39
CA PHE A 388 21.63 -21.75 20.11
C PHE A 388 21.35 -22.04 21.59
N MET A 389 21.74 -23.23 22.05
CA MET A 389 21.50 -23.69 23.43
C MET A 389 22.76 -24.34 24.01
N LEU A 390 22.90 -24.28 25.33
CA LEU A 390 24.03 -24.88 26.04
C LEU A 390 23.57 -26.03 26.96
N PRO A 391 24.31 -27.14 27.05
CA PRO A 391 24.04 -28.15 28.05
C PRO A 391 24.48 -27.66 29.44
N ASP A 392 23.74 -28.05 30.48
CA ASP A 392 23.99 -27.72 31.89
C ASP A 392 25.37 -28.20 32.41
N THR A 393 25.92 -29.25 31.80
CA THR A 393 27.25 -29.82 32.08
C THR A 393 28.43 -29.03 31.49
N THR A 394 28.17 -28.01 30.66
CA THR A 394 29.23 -27.22 30.03
C THR A 394 30.03 -26.46 31.08
N VAL A 395 31.36 -26.51 30.94
CA VAL A 395 32.28 -25.73 31.78
C VAL A 395 32.58 -24.39 31.09
N LEU A 396 32.45 -23.30 31.84
CA LEU A 396 32.70 -21.94 31.39
C LEU A 396 34.19 -21.63 31.44
N ASN A 397 34.93 -22.24 30.53
CA ASN A 397 36.34 -21.95 30.28
C ASN A 397 36.47 -20.69 29.43
N THR A 398 37.68 -20.13 29.37
CA THR A 398 38.01 -18.98 28.49
C THR A 398 37.53 -19.18 27.05
N LYS A 399 37.64 -20.39 26.50
CA LYS A 399 37.21 -20.73 25.13
C LYS A 399 35.68 -20.74 24.96
N THR A 400 34.94 -21.30 25.92
CA THR A 400 33.48 -21.41 25.81
C THR A 400 32.83 -20.05 26.05
N VAL A 401 33.35 -19.26 26.99
CA VAL A 401 32.93 -17.86 27.18
C VAL A 401 33.21 -17.03 25.93
N ALA A 402 34.38 -17.21 25.30
CA ALA A 402 34.69 -16.55 24.02
C ALA A 402 33.70 -16.90 22.91
N GLU A 403 33.33 -18.18 22.81
CA GLU A 403 32.36 -18.65 21.82
C GLU A 403 30.97 -18.05 22.06
N ILE A 404 30.52 -18.02 23.32
CA ILE A 404 29.25 -17.39 23.73
C ILE A 404 29.23 -15.92 23.31
N LEU A 405 30.28 -15.16 23.63
CA LEU A 405 30.39 -13.75 23.27
C LEU A 405 30.44 -13.52 21.76
N ARG A 406 31.08 -14.42 21.01
CA ARG A 406 31.17 -14.32 19.54
C ARG A 406 29.83 -14.56 18.86
N MET A 407 28.95 -15.37 19.45
CA MET A 407 27.62 -15.61 18.90
C MET A 407 26.70 -14.40 19.05
N GLY A 408 26.96 -13.50 20.01
CA GLY A 408 26.22 -12.24 20.18
C GLY A 408 24.86 -12.36 20.87
N TYR A 409 24.45 -13.56 21.29
CA TYR A 409 23.14 -13.75 21.94
C TYR A 409 23.15 -13.34 23.42
N THR A 410 22.24 -12.46 23.82
CA THR A 410 22.14 -11.98 25.21
C THR A 410 21.53 -13.01 26.18
N ARG A 411 20.63 -13.87 25.69
CA ARG A 411 19.86 -14.83 26.49
C ARG A 411 19.94 -16.22 25.87
N ILE A 412 20.50 -17.18 26.60
CA ILE A 412 20.82 -18.51 26.06
C ILE A 412 20.09 -19.58 26.88
N PRO A 413 19.17 -20.36 26.28
CA PRO A 413 18.52 -21.47 26.96
C PRO A 413 19.52 -22.58 27.32
N VAL A 414 19.38 -23.10 28.54
CA VAL A 414 20.21 -24.19 29.06
C VAL A 414 19.36 -25.44 29.25
N TYR A 415 19.75 -26.53 28.58
CA TYR A 415 19.01 -27.78 28.61
C TYR A 415 19.74 -28.87 29.41
N SER A 416 18.98 -29.85 29.91
CA SER A 416 19.53 -31.01 30.63
C SER A 416 19.12 -32.29 29.93
N GLU A 417 20.11 -33.13 29.60
CA GLU A 417 20.00 -34.38 28.83
C GLU A 417 19.51 -34.20 27.39
N ASN A 418 18.29 -33.69 27.20
CA ASN A 418 17.63 -33.50 25.91
C ASN A 418 17.38 -32.01 25.62
N ARG A 419 17.48 -31.60 24.35
CA ARG A 419 17.22 -30.21 23.91
C ARG A 419 15.79 -29.74 24.17
N ASN A 420 14.83 -30.68 24.25
CA ASN A 420 13.43 -30.37 24.57
C ASN A 420 13.25 -30.00 26.05
N ASN A 421 14.19 -30.38 26.93
CA ASN A 421 14.10 -30.18 28.36
C ASN A 421 14.98 -28.99 28.80
N VAL A 422 14.43 -27.79 28.68
CA VAL A 422 15.09 -26.54 29.09
C VAL A 422 14.86 -26.30 30.58
N VAL A 423 15.95 -26.20 31.35
CA VAL A 423 15.92 -26.11 32.82
C VAL A 423 16.15 -24.69 33.31
N SER A 424 16.99 -23.92 32.61
CA SER A 424 17.33 -22.56 33.03
C SER A 424 17.72 -21.66 31.84
N LEU A 425 17.85 -20.36 32.11
CA LEU A 425 18.26 -19.36 31.14
C LEU A 425 19.55 -18.68 31.61
N LEU A 426 20.56 -18.66 30.75
CA LEU A 426 21.83 -17.99 31.00
C LEU A 426 21.81 -16.59 30.38
N PHE A 427 22.07 -15.56 31.18
CA PHE A 427 22.28 -14.21 30.65
C PHE A 427 23.77 -13.92 30.53
N VAL A 428 24.18 -13.31 29.41
CA VAL A 428 25.59 -12.98 29.18
C VAL A 428 26.14 -12.00 30.23
N LYS A 429 25.29 -11.10 30.75
CA LYS A 429 25.68 -10.18 31.84
C LYS A 429 26.09 -10.89 33.13
N ASP A 430 25.62 -12.11 33.36
CA ASP A 430 25.97 -12.89 34.57
C ASP A 430 27.43 -13.37 34.49
N LEU A 431 27.97 -13.48 33.28
CA LEU A 431 29.36 -13.86 33.04
C LEU A 431 30.34 -12.71 33.34
N ALA A 432 29.86 -11.48 33.52
CA ALA A 432 30.73 -10.31 33.68
C ALA A 432 31.58 -10.32 34.97
N LEU A 433 31.09 -10.95 36.03
CA LEU A 433 31.79 -11.06 37.31
C LEU A 433 32.52 -12.39 37.50
N LEU A 434 32.47 -13.28 36.50
CA LEU A 434 33.07 -14.60 36.58
C LEU A 434 34.47 -14.58 35.99
N ASP A 435 35.41 -15.13 36.74
CA ASP A 435 36.73 -15.41 36.20
C ASP A 435 36.65 -16.70 35.35
N PRO A 436 36.99 -16.67 34.04
CA PRO A 436 37.06 -17.87 33.23
C PRO A 436 38.09 -18.90 33.72
N ASP A 437 39.06 -18.51 34.55
CA ASP A 437 40.07 -19.42 35.11
C ASP A 437 39.51 -20.31 36.23
N ASP A 438 38.39 -19.93 36.86
CA ASP A 438 37.74 -20.69 37.93
C ASP A 438 36.99 -21.93 37.41
N ASN A 439 36.75 -22.04 36.10
CA ASN A 439 36.11 -23.18 35.44
C ASN A 439 34.76 -23.58 36.06
N PHE A 440 33.89 -22.60 36.34
CA PHE A 440 32.53 -22.87 36.83
C PHE A 440 31.69 -23.62 35.78
N THR A 441 30.77 -24.46 36.23
CA THR A 441 29.77 -25.08 35.34
C THR A 441 28.59 -24.14 35.13
N VAL A 442 27.97 -24.20 33.94
CA VAL A 442 26.76 -23.41 33.63
C VAL A 442 25.67 -23.64 34.67
N LYS A 443 25.50 -24.89 35.13
CA LYS A 443 24.57 -25.24 36.21
C LYS A 443 24.77 -24.44 37.50
N MET A 444 26.01 -24.14 37.88
CA MET A 444 26.30 -23.38 39.10
C MET A 444 25.92 -21.91 38.95
N VAL A 445 26.24 -21.32 37.79
CA VAL A 445 25.93 -19.92 37.47
C VAL A 445 24.42 -19.72 37.38
N CYS A 446 23.74 -20.57 36.59
CA CYS A 446 22.29 -20.51 36.45
C CYS A 446 21.57 -20.79 37.77
N GLY A 447 22.09 -21.69 38.61
CA GLY A 447 21.51 -21.97 39.93
C GLY A 447 21.67 -20.83 40.94
N TYR A 448 22.61 -19.90 40.73
CA TYR A 448 22.79 -18.72 41.58
C TYR A 448 21.84 -17.59 41.20
N HIS A 449 21.68 -17.32 39.89
CA HIS A 449 20.84 -16.22 39.40
C HIS A 449 19.36 -16.58 39.22
N ASP A 450 19.05 -17.87 39.01
CA ASP A 450 17.70 -18.44 38.89
C ASP A 450 16.71 -17.61 38.06
N HIS A 451 17.05 -17.37 36.80
CA HIS A 451 16.18 -16.67 35.86
C HIS A 451 14.92 -17.50 35.56
N GLN A 452 13.75 -16.89 35.78
CA GLN A 452 12.48 -17.57 35.56
C GLN A 452 12.23 -17.89 34.08
N LEU A 453 11.88 -19.14 33.80
CA LEU A 453 11.42 -19.57 32.48
C LEU A 453 9.95 -19.23 32.29
N ARG A 454 9.58 -18.90 31.06
CA ARG A 454 8.21 -18.62 30.64
C ARG A 454 7.89 -19.46 29.42
N PHE A 455 6.83 -20.25 29.55
CA PHE A 455 6.34 -21.15 28.52
C PHE A 455 5.02 -20.63 27.96
N VAL A 456 4.88 -20.66 26.64
CA VAL A 456 3.74 -20.15 25.89
C VAL A 456 3.33 -21.17 24.86
N LEU A 457 2.03 -21.33 24.63
CA LEU A 457 1.53 -22.27 23.62
C LEU A 457 1.72 -21.70 22.21
N ARG A 458 2.02 -22.59 21.26
CA ARG A 458 2.16 -22.28 19.83
C ARG A 458 0.97 -21.49 19.25
N ASP A 459 -0.25 -21.78 19.69
CA ASP A 459 -1.49 -21.16 19.19
C ASP A 459 -1.83 -19.81 19.84
N THR A 460 -0.96 -19.31 20.73
CA THR A 460 -1.20 -18.03 21.42
C THR A 460 -1.19 -16.88 20.40
N PRO A 461 -2.18 -15.97 20.42
CA PRO A 461 -2.20 -14.83 19.51
C PRO A 461 -1.11 -13.81 19.86
N LEU A 462 -0.44 -13.25 18.85
CA LEU A 462 0.68 -12.32 19.07
C LEU A 462 0.29 -11.06 19.84
N ARG A 463 -0.97 -10.61 19.72
CA ARG A 463 -1.49 -9.48 20.50
C ARG A 463 -1.40 -9.72 22.02
N VAL A 464 -1.69 -10.95 22.46
CA VAL A 464 -1.60 -11.31 23.88
C VAL A 464 -0.13 -11.40 24.28
N MET A 465 0.70 -11.99 23.43
CA MET A 465 2.14 -12.10 23.66
C MET A 465 2.82 -10.73 23.80
N LEU A 466 2.45 -9.77 22.96
CA LEU A 466 2.95 -8.39 23.03
C LEU A 466 2.55 -7.71 24.35
N GLU A 467 1.32 -7.94 24.84
CA GLU A 467 0.87 -7.38 26.12
C GLU A 467 1.63 -8.01 27.30
N GLU A 468 1.94 -9.30 27.23
CA GLU A 468 2.77 -9.97 28.25
C GLU A 468 4.20 -9.44 28.26
N PHE A 469 4.85 -9.31 27.09
CA PHE A 469 6.21 -8.74 27.02
C PHE A 469 6.27 -7.27 27.45
N LYS A 470 5.21 -6.50 27.23
CA LYS A 470 5.10 -5.10 27.69
C LYS A 470 5.09 -4.95 29.21
N LYS A 471 4.69 -5.99 29.96
CA LYS A 471 4.76 -5.96 31.43
C LYS A 471 6.20 -5.85 31.94
N GLY A 472 7.18 -6.25 31.12
CA GLY A 472 8.61 -6.08 31.39
C GLY A 472 9.26 -7.19 32.21
N ASP A 473 8.52 -8.25 32.57
CA ASP A 473 9.05 -9.35 33.38
C ASP A 473 10.03 -10.25 32.60
N TYR A 474 9.86 -10.34 31.28
CA TYR A 474 10.67 -11.16 30.39
C TYR A 474 10.55 -10.66 28.94
N HIS A 475 11.57 -10.96 28.12
CA HIS A 475 11.61 -10.61 26.68
C HIS A 475 11.92 -11.82 25.77
N LEU A 476 12.00 -13.01 26.35
CA LEU A 476 12.15 -14.29 25.67
C LEU A 476 11.18 -15.28 26.30
N ALA A 477 10.44 -16.00 25.48
CA ALA A 477 9.56 -17.08 25.92
C ALA A 477 9.82 -18.35 25.13
N LEU A 478 9.67 -19.48 25.80
CA LEU A 478 9.77 -20.82 25.23
C LEU A 478 8.39 -21.21 24.68
N VAL A 479 8.34 -21.68 23.44
CA VAL A 479 7.10 -22.06 22.76
C VAL A 479 6.92 -23.56 22.85
N GLU A 480 5.82 -24.00 23.45
CA GLU A 480 5.47 -25.41 23.60
C GLU A 480 4.32 -25.81 22.66
N GLU A 481 4.38 -27.05 22.20
CA GLU A 481 3.33 -27.71 21.44
C GLU A 481 2.80 -28.90 22.22
N ILE A 482 1.47 -29.00 22.30
CA ILE A 482 0.81 -30.11 22.99
C ILE A 482 0.70 -31.28 22.00
N VAL A 483 1.51 -32.32 22.19
CA VAL A 483 1.46 -33.52 21.35
C VAL A 483 0.59 -34.56 22.02
N GLN A 484 -0.52 -34.91 21.38
CA GLN A 484 -1.36 -36.02 21.84
C GLN A 484 -0.75 -37.34 21.40
N HIS A 485 -0.19 -38.08 22.36
CA HIS A 485 0.26 -39.44 22.11
C HIS A 485 -0.88 -40.43 22.43
N ASN A 486 -1.21 -41.31 21.47
CA ASN A 486 -2.36 -42.21 21.49
C ASN A 486 -2.58 -42.93 22.84
N GLY A 487 -3.45 -42.39 23.69
CA GLY A 487 -3.92 -43.01 24.94
C GLY A 487 -3.15 -42.66 26.23
N SER A 488 -2.18 -41.73 26.18
CA SER A 488 -1.45 -41.20 27.34
C SER A 488 -1.74 -39.72 27.56
N ASP A 489 -1.44 -39.20 28.76
CA ASP A 489 -1.54 -37.78 29.07
C ASP A 489 -0.77 -36.93 28.04
N PRO A 490 -1.31 -35.76 27.64
CA PRO A 490 -0.65 -34.91 26.66
C PRO A 490 0.76 -34.53 27.13
N VAL A 491 1.75 -34.80 26.29
CA VAL A 491 3.15 -34.42 26.53
C VAL A 491 3.39 -33.11 25.81
N THR A 492 4.03 -32.15 26.48
CA THR A 492 4.48 -30.91 25.86
C THR A 492 5.85 -31.12 25.25
N ASP A 493 5.98 -30.80 23.96
CA ASP A 493 7.26 -30.72 23.27
C ASP A 493 7.63 -29.26 23.04
N LEU A 494 8.93 -28.96 23.15
CA LEU A 494 9.44 -27.63 22.88
C LEU A 494 9.51 -27.40 21.37
N ALA A 495 8.69 -26.47 20.87
CA ALA A 495 8.62 -26.11 19.46
C ALA A 495 9.69 -25.09 19.05
N GLY A 496 10.02 -24.15 19.94
CA GLY A 496 10.93 -23.06 19.64
C GLY A 496 10.98 -21.98 20.72
N ILE A 497 11.45 -20.79 20.33
CA ILE A 497 11.43 -19.58 21.16
C ILE A 497 10.79 -18.42 20.40
N VAL A 498 10.28 -17.45 21.15
CA VAL A 498 9.81 -16.17 20.61
C VAL A 498 10.36 -15.04 21.48
N THR A 499 10.80 -13.96 20.84
CA THR A 499 11.32 -12.77 21.49
C THR A 499 10.42 -11.57 21.24
N LEU A 500 10.64 -10.48 21.98
CA LEU A 500 9.95 -9.22 21.72
C LEU A 500 10.36 -8.62 20.36
N GLU A 501 11.61 -8.80 19.95
CA GLU A 501 12.17 -8.31 18.69
C GLU A 501 11.42 -8.92 17.50
N ASP A 502 11.23 -10.25 17.50
CA ASP A 502 10.46 -10.97 16.48
C ASP A 502 9.04 -10.37 16.26
N ILE A 503 8.36 -10.01 17.36
CA ILE A 503 7.01 -9.40 17.28
C ILE A 503 7.07 -7.97 16.71
N LEU A 504 8.12 -7.21 17.05
CA LEU A 504 8.31 -5.86 16.53
C LEU A 504 8.69 -5.87 15.05
N GLU A 505 9.50 -6.83 14.61
CA GLU A 505 9.84 -7.04 13.20
C GLU A 505 8.59 -7.27 12.35
N GLU A 506 7.63 -8.03 12.87
CA GLU A 506 6.35 -8.27 12.20
C GLU A 506 5.45 -7.03 12.11
N ILE A 507 5.49 -6.16 13.13
CA ILE A 507 4.76 -4.90 13.10
C ILE A 507 5.41 -3.92 12.13
N LEU A 508 6.74 -3.84 12.14
CA LEU A 508 7.51 -2.92 11.31
C LEU A 508 7.68 -3.42 9.86
N GLN A 509 7.44 -4.71 9.63
CA GLN A 509 7.72 -5.42 8.38
C GLN A 509 9.17 -5.20 7.90
N ALA A 510 10.10 -5.18 8.86
CA ALA A 510 11.52 -4.96 8.66
C ALA A 510 12.33 -5.69 9.73
N GLU A 511 13.45 -6.29 9.34
CA GLU A 511 14.41 -6.95 10.25
C GLU A 511 15.12 -5.90 11.11
N ILE A 512 15.23 -6.16 12.41
CA ILE A 512 15.95 -5.31 13.35
C ILE A 512 17.30 -5.98 13.62
N VAL A 513 18.38 -5.39 13.11
CA VAL A 513 19.73 -5.92 13.30
C VAL A 513 20.44 -5.12 14.41
N ASP A 514 20.80 -5.79 15.51
CA ASP A 514 21.57 -5.18 16.59
C ASP A 514 23.05 -5.04 16.22
N GLU A 515 23.80 -4.23 16.98
CA GLU A 515 25.24 -4.03 16.82
C GLU A 515 26.02 -5.34 16.98
N THR A 516 25.58 -6.22 17.88
CA THR A 516 26.24 -7.50 18.20
C THR A 516 25.85 -8.66 17.29
N ASP A 517 24.87 -8.50 16.41
CA ASP A 517 24.36 -9.60 15.60
C ASP A 517 25.29 -9.97 14.44
N ALA A 518 25.63 -11.27 14.37
CA ALA A 518 26.45 -11.84 13.31
C ALA A 518 25.66 -12.10 12.01
N ILE A 519 24.33 -12.23 12.10
CA ILE A 519 23.41 -12.59 11.02
C ILE A 519 22.39 -11.45 10.88
N THR A 520 22.10 -11.02 9.65
CA THR A 520 21.17 -9.92 9.36
C THR A 520 19.76 -10.39 9.02
N ASP A 521 19.59 -11.68 8.76
CA ASP A 521 18.32 -12.31 8.39
C ASP A 521 18.36 -13.76 8.88
N ASN A 522 17.49 -14.10 9.83
CA ASN A 522 17.44 -15.42 10.45
C ASN A 522 16.91 -16.50 9.48
N VAL A 523 16.06 -16.14 8.51
CA VAL A 523 15.43 -17.06 7.55
C VAL A 523 16.40 -17.41 6.43
N HIS A 524 17.10 -16.43 5.87
CA HIS A 524 18.04 -16.63 4.77
C HIS A 524 19.50 -16.78 5.22
N ARG A 525 19.76 -16.70 6.53
CA ARG A 525 21.09 -16.80 7.17
C ARG A 525 22.13 -15.92 6.49
N ILE A 526 21.72 -14.70 6.11
CA ILE A 526 22.60 -13.74 5.45
C ILE A 526 23.57 -13.22 6.51
N ARG A 527 24.86 -13.50 6.32
CA ARG A 527 25.90 -12.98 7.22
C ARG A 527 26.12 -11.49 6.98
N ARG A 528 26.31 -10.75 8.07
CA ARG A 528 26.67 -9.34 8.01
C ARG A 528 28.00 -9.17 7.27
N ARG A 529 28.02 -8.36 6.20
CA ARG A 529 29.24 -8.08 5.38
C ARG A 529 30.37 -7.42 6.18
N ARG A 530 30.03 -6.76 7.29
CA ARG A 530 30.94 -6.24 8.31
C ARG A 530 30.54 -6.82 9.65
N ALA A 531 30.69 -8.12 9.84
CA ALA A 531 30.86 -8.62 11.20
C ALA A 531 32.15 -7.95 11.69
N GLN A 532 32.01 -6.87 12.45
CA GLN A 532 33.11 -6.31 13.19
C GLN A 532 33.44 -7.39 14.21
N GLU A 533 34.30 -8.35 13.82
CA GLU A 533 34.79 -9.35 14.76
C GLU A 533 35.37 -8.55 15.91
N HIS A 534 34.74 -8.65 17.08
CA HIS A 534 35.23 -7.95 18.25
C HIS A 534 36.70 -8.34 18.41
N GLU A 535 37.59 -7.35 18.42
CA GLU A 535 39.04 -7.54 18.54
C GLU A 535 39.38 -8.37 19.81
N PHE A 536 38.47 -8.35 20.79
CA PHE A 536 38.46 -9.17 22.00
C PHE A 536 38.39 -10.69 21.74
N SER A 537 37.67 -11.14 20.71
CA SER A 537 37.55 -12.55 20.32
C SER A 537 38.86 -13.10 19.73
N HIS A 538 39.65 -12.27 19.07
CA HIS A 538 40.94 -12.67 18.50
C HIS A 538 41.97 -12.95 19.61
N CYS A 539 41.92 -12.21 20.71
CA CYS A 539 42.73 -12.45 21.91
C CYS A 539 42.42 -13.81 22.56
N LEU A 540 41.17 -14.26 22.49
CA LEU A 540 40.72 -15.52 23.09
C LEU A 540 41.10 -16.77 22.26
N LEU A 541 41.29 -16.63 20.94
CA LEU A 541 41.33 -17.78 20.02
C LEU A 541 42.71 -18.10 19.43
N ASP A 542 43.67 -17.15 19.43
CA ASP A 542 45.04 -17.41 18.95
C ASP A 542 45.86 -18.21 19.99
N ASN A 543 45.61 -19.52 20.07
CA ASN A 543 46.50 -20.46 20.75
C ASN A 543 47.58 -20.95 19.78
N ASP A 544 48.64 -20.16 19.60
CA ASP A 544 49.92 -20.75 19.25
C ASP A 544 50.46 -21.49 20.50
N PRO A 545 50.85 -22.77 20.42
CA PRO A 545 51.27 -23.57 21.58
C PRO A 545 52.63 -23.16 22.18
N GLY A 546 53.19 -22.02 21.76
CA GLY A 546 54.33 -21.38 22.41
C GLY A 546 53.90 -20.71 23.71
N ALA A 547 53.73 -21.51 24.77
CA ALA A 547 53.54 -21.15 26.18
C ALA A 547 53.21 -19.67 26.46
N CYS A 548 51.92 -19.30 26.37
CA CYS A 548 51.44 -18.06 26.98
C CYS A 548 51.61 -18.20 28.50
N LEU A 549 52.70 -17.64 29.03
CA LEU A 549 53.10 -17.75 30.44
C LEU A 549 52.20 -16.96 31.41
N ILE A 550 51.23 -16.20 30.87
CA ILE A 550 50.40 -15.25 31.60
C ILE A 550 48.92 -15.45 31.24
N SER A 551 48.01 -15.21 32.20
CA SER A 551 46.56 -15.21 31.99
C SER A 551 46.11 -14.10 31.04
N MET A 552 44.98 -14.31 30.35
CA MET A 552 44.44 -13.32 29.41
C MET A 552 44.14 -11.97 30.09
N GLN A 553 43.65 -12.00 31.33
CA GLN A 553 43.36 -10.79 32.10
C GLN A 553 44.63 -9.97 32.36
N MET A 554 45.71 -10.61 32.79
CA MET A 554 46.99 -9.94 33.03
C MET A 554 47.57 -9.37 31.73
N GLN A 555 47.37 -10.06 30.60
CA GLN A 555 47.72 -9.54 29.27
C GLN A 555 46.94 -8.26 28.92
N LEU A 556 45.62 -8.23 29.12
CA LEU A 556 44.78 -7.05 28.88
C LEU A 556 45.18 -5.87 29.74
N VAL A 557 45.43 -6.10 31.04
CA VAL A 557 45.91 -5.05 31.95
C VAL A 557 47.28 -4.54 31.50
N THR A 558 48.16 -5.43 31.01
CA THR A 558 49.47 -5.04 30.47
C THR A 558 49.37 -4.15 29.24
N ILE A 559 48.50 -4.50 28.28
CA ILE A 559 48.24 -3.70 27.08
C ILE A 559 47.73 -2.30 27.50
N GLN A 560 46.73 -2.25 28.37
CA GLN A 560 46.14 -1.00 28.83
C GLN A 560 47.13 -0.14 29.60
N TRP A 561 47.95 -0.77 30.46
CA TRP A 561 48.97 -0.07 31.23
C TRP A 561 50.07 0.50 30.32
N LEU A 562 50.55 -0.26 29.34
CA LEU A 562 51.56 0.23 28.39
C LEU A 562 51.04 1.39 27.53
N ALA A 563 49.81 1.27 27.02
CA ALA A 563 49.18 2.30 26.19
C ALA A 563 48.92 3.61 26.95
N THR A 564 48.65 3.53 28.26
CA THR A 564 48.38 4.70 29.10
C THR A 564 49.65 5.35 29.66
N ASN A 565 50.68 4.56 30.03
CA ASN A 565 51.89 5.09 30.66
C ASN A 565 52.94 5.62 29.68
N HIS A 566 52.97 5.15 28.43
CA HIS A 566 53.99 5.59 27.47
C HIS A 566 53.45 5.75 26.04
N ALA A 567 53.64 6.94 25.46
CA ALA A 567 53.10 7.31 24.14
C ALA A 567 53.55 6.39 22.99
N ALA A 568 54.73 5.79 23.12
CA ALA A 568 55.26 4.80 22.17
C ALA A 568 54.35 3.58 21.98
N PHE A 569 53.49 3.23 22.94
CA PHE A 569 52.55 2.10 22.82
C PHE A 569 51.11 2.55 22.53
N SER A 570 50.89 3.83 22.20
CA SER A 570 49.57 4.29 21.78
C SER A 570 49.16 3.64 20.45
N GLN A 571 47.85 3.53 20.25
CA GLN A 571 47.27 2.91 19.05
C GLN A 571 47.75 3.58 17.75
N GLU A 572 48.24 4.82 17.79
CA GLU A 572 48.80 5.52 16.63
C GLU A 572 50.08 4.85 16.11
N TYR A 573 50.93 4.30 16.97
CA TYR A 573 52.23 3.75 16.58
C TYR A 573 52.22 2.22 16.51
N ILE A 574 51.63 1.55 17.51
CA ILE A 574 51.52 0.09 17.53
C ILE A 574 50.04 -0.30 17.62
N GLY A 575 49.59 -1.10 16.65
CA GLY A 575 48.22 -1.61 16.64
C GLY A 575 47.98 -2.64 17.75
N HIS A 576 46.76 -2.71 18.26
CA HIS A 576 46.39 -3.56 19.39
C HIS A 576 46.79 -5.04 19.17
N SER A 577 46.44 -5.62 18.02
CA SER A 577 46.80 -6.99 17.64
C SER A 577 48.32 -7.25 17.52
N THR A 578 49.12 -6.23 17.22
CA THR A 578 50.59 -6.36 17.16
C THR A 578 51.21 -6.26 18.54
N LEU A 579 50.73 -5.33 19.37
CA LEU A 579 51.15 -5.20 20.77
C LEU A 579 50.85 -6.48 21.56
N GLU A 580 49.68 -7.07 21.33
CA GLU A 580 49.27 -8.34 21.90
C GLU A 580 50.29 -9.45 21.62
N LYS A 581 50.71 -9.59 20.35
CA LYS A 581 51.71 -10.59 19.91
C LYS A 581 53.09 -10.32 20.51
N VAL A 582 53.49 -9.05 20.59
CA VAL A 582 54.76 -8.67 21.21
C VAL A 582 54.79 -9.09 22.68
N ILE A 583 53.72 -8.83 23.42
CA ILE A 583 53.62 -9.21 24.83
C ILE A 583 53.70 -10.73 24.99
N ARG A 584 52.94 -11.51 24.21
CA ARG A 584 52.97 -12.99 24.30
C ARG A 584 54.35 -13.57 24.04
N GLN A 585 55.07 -13.05 23.05
CA GLN A 585 56.36 -13.60 22.64
C GLN A 585 57.53 -13.19 23.55
N HIS A 586 57.40 -12.09 24.30
CA HIS A 586 58.52 -11.47 25.03
C HIS A 586 58.31 -11.41 26.55
N VAL A 587 57.41 -12.24 27.06
CA VAL A 587 57.25 -12.45 28.49
C VAL A 587 58.20 -13.56 28.92
N HIS A 588 58.92 -13.30 30.02
CA HIS A 588 59.81 -14.25 30.64
C HIS A 588 59.38 -14.53 32.08
N LYS A 589 59.32 -15.81 32.45
CA LYS A 589 59.12 -16.27 33.82
C LYS A 589 60.43 -16.80 34.36
N VAL A 590 60.89 -16.23 35.46
CA VAL A 590 62.07 -16.71 36.21
C VAL A 590 61.54 -17.40 37.46
N GLU A 591 61.69 -18.73 37.50
CA GLU A 591 61.41 -19.55 38.69
C GLU A 591 62.75 -19.89 39.37
N LEU A 592 62.87 -19.65 40.68
CA LEU A 592 64.11 -19.88 41.44
C LEU A 592 64.33 -21.37 41.84
N SER A 593 63.69 -22.30 41.12
CA SER A 593 63.68 -23.74 41.39
C SER A 593 64.98 -24.45 40.95
N HIS A 594 65.85 -24.77 41.91
CA HIS A 594 66.86 -25.84 41.93
C HIS A 594 67.64 -26.18 40.63
N LEU A 595 68.86 -25.65 40.50
CA LEU A 595 69.96 -26.36 39.83
C LEU A 595 71.04 -26.67 40.88
N ALA A 596 71.13 -27.94 41.29
CA ALA A 596 72.26 -28.43 42.06
C ALA A 596 73.50 -28.46 41.17
N ASP A 597 74.58 -27.81 41.59
CA ASP A 597 75.89 -27.97 40.97
C ASP A 597 76.43 -29.37 41.32
N ILE A 598 76.97 -30.10 40.34
CA ILE A 598 77.36 -31.52 40.46
C ILE A 598 78.53 -31.72 41.44
N ASN A 599 79.20 -30.66 41.88
CA ASN A 599 80.46 -30.75 42.61
C ASN A 599 80.44 -30.30 44.09
N ASP A 600 79.34 -29.74 44.63
CA ASP A 600 79.30 -29.43 46.09
C ASP A 600 77.87 -29.23 46.67
N PRO A 601 77.34 -30.15 47.51
CA PRO A 601 75.95 -30.11 47.98
C PRO A 601 75.67 -29.18 49.17
N LYS A 602 76.61 -28.34 49.62
CA LYS A 602 76.43 -27.47 50.82
C LYS A 602 76.44 -25.96 50.57
N MET A 603 76.55 -25.49 49.32
CA MET A 603 76.48 -24.06 49.03
C MET A 603 75.66 -23.77 47.78
N VAL A 604 74.37 -23.47 47.98
CA VAL A 604 73.47 -22.98 46.94
C VAL A 604 73.67 -21.47 46.82
N TYR A 605 74.45 -21.02 45.84
CA TYR A 605 74.36 -19.63 45.40
C TYR A 605 73.15 -19.50 44.48
N PRO A 606 72.10 -18.75 44.84
CA PRO A 606 71.05 -18.43 43.88
C PRO A 606 71.72 -17.65 42.74
N ARG A 607 71.67 -18.18 41.51
CA ARG A 607 72.01 -17.38 40.33
C ARG A 607 70.92 -16.32 40.21
N THR A 608 71.14 -15.19 40.87
CA THR A 608 70.28 -14.04 40.76
C THR A 608 70.25 -13.58 39.30
N ALA A 609 69.07 -13.62 38.66
CA ALA A 609 68.90 -13.14 37.31
C ALA A 609 69.05 -11.61 37.31
N LYS A 610 70.12 -11.11 36.68
CA LYS A 610 70.40 -9.67 36.57
C LYS A 610 69.61 -9.13 35.38
N LEU A 611 68.71 -8.19 35.65
CA LEU A 611 67.95 -7.47 34.63
C LEU A 611 68.77 -6.32 34.03
N TYR A 612 69.48 -5.58 34.90
CA TYR A 612 70.40 -4.51 34.48
C TYR A 612 71.65 -4.51 35.34
N THR A 613 72.79 -4.18 34.72
CA THR A 613 74.04 -3.89 35.42
C THR A 613 74.35 -2.41 35.29
N LYS A 614 74.70 -1.78 36.42
CA LYS A 614 75.11 -0.37 36.45
C LYS A 614 76.29 -0.11 35.50
N LYS A 615 76.18 0.96 34.70
CA LYS A 615 77.16 1.41 33.69
C LYS A 615 77.35 0.47 32.49
N GLU A 616 76.51 -0.56 32.33
CA GLU A 616 76.51 -1.43 31.15
C GLU A 616 75.42 -0.98 30.17
N ALA A 617 75.77 -0.76 28.90
CA ALA A 617 74.78 -0.35 27.90
C ALA A 617 73.73 -1.44 27.69
N SER A 618 72.44 -1.06 27.72
CA SER A 618 71.30 -1.96 27.50
C SER A 618 70.40 -1.43 26.37
N ASP A 619 69.84 -2.36 25.59
CA ASP A 619 68.90 -2.13 24.49
C ASP A 619 67.50 -2.68 24.81
N LYS A 620 67.22 -2.93 26.09
CA LYS A 620 65.99 -3.56 26.58
C LYS A 620 65.16 -2.57 27.38
N PHE A 621 63.84 -2.71 27.30
CA PHE A 621 62.86 -2.15 28.22
C PHE A 621 62.27 -3.30 29.02
N ILE A 622 62.09 -3.13 30.33
CA ILE A 622 61.61 -4.21 31.20
C ILE A 622 60.44 -3.72 32.05
N LEU A 623 59.35 -4.46 32.09
CA LEU A 623 58.19 -4.23 32.95
C LEU A 623 57.96 -5.46 33.84
N ILE A 624 57.93 -5.27 35.16
CA ILE A 624 57.59 -6.35 36.10
C ILE A 624 56.07 -6.55 36.07
N LEU A 625 55.60 -7.76 35.82
CA LEU A 625 54.18 -8.10 35.82
C LEU A 625 53.78 -8.78 37.14
N GLU A 626 54.60 -9.73 37.58
CA GLU A 626 54.43 -10.41 38.87
C GLU A 626 55.80 -10.62 39.53
N GLY A 627 55.85 -10.62 40.86
CA GLY A 627 57.08 -10.77 41.62
C GLY A 627 57.77 -9.44 41.94
N ARG A 628 59.03 -9.52 42.36
CA ARG A 628 59.77 -8.40 42.97
C ARG A 628 61.23 -8.41 42.52
N ALA A 629 61.76 -7.24 42.20
CA ALA A 629 63.17 -7.04 41.86
C ALA A 629 63.82 -6.07 42.84
N ILE A 630 65.10 -6.29 43.15
CA ILE A 630 65.90 -5.37 43.96
C ILE A 630 66.73 -4.50 43.04
N VAL A 631 66.57 -3.19 43.18
CA VAL A 631 67.25 -2.17 42.42
C VAL A 631 68.28 -1.51 43.31
N THR A 632 69.52 -1.42 42.84
CA THR A 632 70.63 -0.79 43.56
C THR A 632 71.06 0.48 42.83
N ILE A 633 70.90 1.65 43.46
CA ILE A 633 71.07 2.98 42.85
C ILE A 633 72.20 3.75 43.54
N GLY A 634 72.98 4.51 42.77
CA GLY A 634 73.95 5.48 43.29
C GLY A 634 75.30 4.89 43.71
N GLN A 635 76.26 5.76 44.07
CA GLN A 635 77.62 5.34 44.51
C GLN A 635 77.62 4.69 45.90
N ASN A 636 76.63 5.01 46.73
CA ASN A 636 76.47 4.50 48.10
C ASN A 636 75.71 3.16 48.19
N ALA A 637 75.41 2.52 47.04
CA ALA A 637 74.71 1.23 46.95
C ALA A 637 73.38 1.16 47.72
N MET A 638 72.52 2.18 47.60
CA MET A 638 71.18 2.14 48.20
C MET A 638 70.32 1.11 47.45
N THR A 639 69.63 0.24 48.18
CA THR A 639 68.81 -0.84 47.62
C THR A 639 67.32 -0.56 47.82
N PHE A 640 66.54 -0.60 46.75
CA PHE A 640 65.08 -0.45 46.73
C PHE A 640 64.43 -1.72 46.20
N GLU A 641 63.21 -2.01 46.63
CA GLU A 641 62.40 -3.12 46.13
C GLU A 641 61.37 -2.58 45.14
N ALA A 642 61.40 -3.10 43.91
CA ALA A 642 60.47 -2.79 42.84
C ALA A 642 59.46 -3.94 42.69
N GLY A 643 58.19 -3.61 42.87
CA GLY A 643 57.08 -4.57 42.76
C GLY A 643 56.46 -4.64 41.35
N PRO A 644 55.27 -5.26 41.24
CA PRO A 644 54.50 -5.32 40.00
C PRO A 644 54.21 -3.93 39.40
N TRP A 645 54.16 -3.86 38.08
CA TRP A 645 53.93 -2.67 37.25
C TRP A 645 55.03 -1.60 37.31
N HIS A 646 56.19 -1.94 37.89
CA HIS A 646 57.37 -1.09 37.82
C HIS A 646 58.13 -1.30 36.50
N CYS A 647 58.42 -0.22 35.79
CA CYS A 647 59.12 -0.24 34.50
C CYS A 647 60.56 0.28 34.62
N PHE A 648 61.44 -0.26 33.77
CA PHE A 648 62.83 0.11 33.65
C PHE A 648 63.20 0.38 32.19
N GLY A 649 64.02 1.40 31.95
CA GLY A 649 64.52 1.72 30.60
C GLY A 649 63.60 2.62 29.78
N ASN A 650 62.83 3.52 30.40
CA ASN A 650 62.02 4.53 29.68
C ASN A 650 62.88 5.39 28.74
N GLU A 651 64.14 5.67 29.09
CA GLU A 651 65.09 6.38 28.24
C GLU A 651 65.30 5.72 26.87
N LEU A 652 65.21 4.38 26.82
CA LEU A 652 65.27 3.64 25.56
C LEU A 652 64.03 3.93 24.71
N LEU A 653 62.85 3.83 25.32
CA LEU A 653 61.58 4.05 24.63
C LEU A 653 61.48 5.49 24.11
N ASP A 654 61.91 6.49 24.87
CA ASP A 654 61.96 7.89 24.44
C ASP A 654 62.84 8.08 23.20
N ARG A 655 64.02 7.44 23.17
CA ARG A 655 64.92 7.49 22.00
C ARG A 655 64.32 6.80 20.79
N VAL A 656 63.70 5.64 20.98
CA VAL A 656 63.03 4.91 19.89
C VAL A 656 61.85 5.71 19.36
N PHE A 657 61.06 6.32 20.25
CA PHE A 657 59.90 7.14 19.90
C PHE A 657 60.29 8.39 19.10
N GLN A 658 61.35 9.10 19.50
CA GLN A 658 61.88 10.23 18.73
C GLN A 658 62.32 9.84 17.31
N LEU A 659 62.93 8.66 17.14
CA LEU A 659 63.32 8.16 15.81
C LEU A 659 62.10 7.86 14.94
N VAL A 660 61.06 7.26 15.53
CA VAL A 660 59.82 6.93 14.81
C VAL A 660 59.07 8.20 14.38
N GLN A 661 58.99 9.22 15.22
CA GLN A 661 58.39 10.52 14.86
C GLN A 661 59.14 11.21 13.71
N GLN A 662 60.48 11.13 13.70
CA GLN A 662 61.28 11.69 12.60
C GLN A 662 61.03 10.97 11.26
N GLN A 663 60.71 9.67 11.28
CA GLN A 663 60.39 8.90 10.07
C GLN A 663 59.01 9.25 9.49
N GLN A 664 58.04 9.66 10.32
CA GLN A 664 56.72 10.11 9.83
C GLN A 664 56.74 11.54 9.24
N ALA A 665 57.73 12.37 9.58
CA ALA A 665 57.80 13.77 9.13
C ALA A 665 58.24 13.98 7.67
N VAL A 666 58.52 12.92 6.90
CA VAL A 666 58.87 13.00 5.47
C VAL A 666 57.59 12.79 4.63
N PRO A 667 57.02 13.83 4.00
CA PRO A 667 55.83 13.67 3.17
C PRO A 667 56.20 12.98 1.85
N SER A 668 55.62 11.81 1.60
CA SER A 668 55.58 11.10 0.32
C SER A 668 54.74 11.87 -0.71
N LYS A 669 55.23 13.03 -1.18
CA LYS A 669 54.73 13.67 -2.40
C LYS A 669 55.44 13.08 -3.62
N ALA A 670 55.02 11.90 -4.05
CA ALA A 670 55.37 11.37 -5.37
C ALA A 670 54.38 10.30 -5.86
N LEU A 671 53.14 10.69 -6.15
CA LEU A 671 52.38 10.16 -7.29
C LEU A 671 51.08 10.97 -7.45
N ASN A 672 51.06 11.91 -8.38
CA ASN A 672 49.89 12.29 -9.21
C ASN A 672 50.20 13.60 -9.93
N THR A 673 50.67 13.48 -11.17
CA THR A 673 50.68 14.59 -12.11
C THR A 673 50.33 14.05 -13.50
N ARG A 674 49.04 13.99 -13.79
CA ARG A 674 48.52 14.12 -15.16
C ARG A 674 47.25 14.98 -15.16
N ASN A 675 47.32 16.00 -16.00
CA ASN A 675 46.25 16.79 -16.60
C ASN A 675 45.69 18.01 -15.84
N SER A 676 46.40 19.13 -16.03
CA SER A 676 45.92 20.41 -16.61
C SER A 676 44.41 20.75 -16.58
N GLN A 677 44.07 21.89 -15.96
CA GLN A 677 43.75 23.18 -16.64
C GLN A 677 43.23 24.26 -15.64
N GLY A 678 43.77 25.48 -15.76
CA GLY A 678 43.25 26.77 -15.22
C GLY A 678 43.38 26.97 -13.70
N ALA A 679 43.82 28.08 -13.12
CA ALA A 679 44.01 29.45 -13.58
C ALA A 679 45.00 30.20 -12.64
N LEU A 680 45.49 31.35 -13.10
CA LEU A 680 46.34 32.33 -12.41
C LEU A 680 45.85 32.69 -10.99
N SER A 681 46.77 32.76 -10.02
CA SER A 681 46.97 33.98 -9.21
C SER A 681 48.36 34.02 -8.55
N VAL A 682 48.80 35.24 -8.32
CA VAL A 682 50.16 35.72 -8.02
C VAL A 682 50.34 35.89 -6.51
N ALA A 683 51.47 35.43 -5.95
CA ALA A 683 52.35 36.15 -5.00
C ALA A 683 53.37 35.17 -4.35
N THR A 684 54.64 35.17 -4.77
CA THR A 684 55.78 35.95 -4.21
C THR A 684 56.46 35.28 -2.99
N SER A 685 57.47 34.46 -3.34
CA SER A 685 58.82 34.29 -2.75
C SER A 685 59.01 34.20 -1.22
N VAL A 686 59.70 33.13 -0.77
CA VAL A 686 61.14 33.17 -0.42
C VAL A 686 61.74 31.80 -0.71
N ALA A 687 62.76 31.77 -1.58
CA ALA A 687 63.59 30.60 -1.83
C ALA A 687 64.68 30.52 -0.75
N VAL A 688 64.75 29.41 -0.02
CA VAL A 688 65.96 28.98 0.68
C VAL A 688 66.46 27.73 -0.04
N VAL A 689 67.64 27.87 -0.62
CA VAL A 689 68.41 26.81 -1.26
C VAL A 689 68.82 25.78 -0.20
N ALA A 690 68.47 24.51 -0.37
CA ALA A 690 69.06 23.42 0.39
C ALA A 690 69.31 22.19 -0.52
N ALA A 691 70.52 21.66 -0.37
CA ALA A 691 71.27 20.61 -1.06
C ALA A 691 70.51 19.36 -1.59
N PRO A 692 71.11 18.61 -2.55
CA PRO A 692 70.54 17.37 -3.08
C PRO A 692 70.37 16.29 -1.99
N PRO A 693 69.41 15.36 -2.17
CA PRO A 693 69.07 14.37 -1.16
C PRO A 693 70.23 13.40 -0.95
N GLN A 694 70.76 13.36 0.26
CA GLN A 694 71.65 12.27 0.69
C GLN A 694 70.81 11.02 1.01
N PRO A 695 71.36 9.81 0.77
CA PRO A 695 70.65 8.57 1.04
C PRO A 695 70.29 8.47 2.53
N VAL A 696 69.02 8.15 2.80
CA VAL A 696 68.53 7.86 4.14
C VAL A 696 69.27 6.62 4.66
N VAL A 697 70.19 6.83 5.58
CA VAL A 697 70.88 5.76 6.31
C VAL A 697 69.87 5.13 7.26
N GLU A 698 69.53 3.86 7.06
CA GLU A 698 68.75 3.09 8.04
C GLU A 698 69.48 3.13 9.40
N PRO A 699 68.81 3.47 10.51
CA PRO A 699 69.46 3.45 11.82
C PRO A 699 69.82 2.01 12.20
N ASP A 700 71.10 1.73 12.43
CA ASP A 700 71.56 0.44 12.98
C ASP A 700 70.85 0.20 14.33
N PRO A 701 70.03 -0.84 14.49
CA PRO A 701 69.33 -1.08 15.75
C PRO A 701 70.27 -1.35 16.93
N LYS A 702 71.51 -1.77 16.65
CA LYS A 702 72.56 -1.98 17.67
C LYS A 702 73.12 -0.68 18.27
N LYS A 703 72.76 0.50 17.74
CA LYS A 703 73.18 1.81 18.27
C LYS A 703 72.17 2.43 19.23
N ILE A 704 70.95 1.90 19.32
CA ILE A 704 69.91 2.43 20.20
C ILE A 704 70.04 1.74 21.56
N THR A 705 70.97 2.25 22.38
CA THR A 705 71.22 1.77 23.75
C THR A 705 71.12 2.92 24.74
N PHE A 706 70.76 2.62 25.98
CA PHE A 706 70.90 3.53 27.13
C PHE A 706 71.83 2.91 28.18
N VAL A 707 72.37 3.72 29.09
CA VAL A 707 73.29 3.25 30.13
C VAL A 707 72.65 3.52 31.49
N PRO A 708 72.16 2.50 32.21
CA PRO A 708 71.53 2.67 33.52
C PRO A 708 72.57 3.02 34.58
N ASP A 709 72.20 3.92 35.49
CA ASP A 709 72.95 4.27 36.68
C ASP A 709 72.65 3.34 37.89
N TYR A 710 71.74 2.38 37.69
CA TYR A 710 71.30 1.38 38.64
C TYR A 710 71.58 -0.07 38.19
N SER A 711 71.62 -1.02 39.14
CA SER A 711 71.58 -2.46 38.82
C SER A 711 70.29 -3.07 39.37
N ALA A 712 69.54 -3.80 38.53
CA ALA A 712 68.29 -4.44 38.90
C ALA A 712 68.46 -5.97 38.86
N VAL A 713 68.04 -6.63 39.93
CA VAL A 713 68.29 -8.07 40.15
C VAL A 713 67.04 -8.73 40.72
N ILE A 714 66.62 -9.84 40.11
CA ILE A 714 65.49 -10.64 40.61
C ILE A 714 65.93 -11.48 41.81
N ARG A 715 65.14 -11.46 42.88
CA ARG A 715 65.36 -12.27 44.09
C ARG A 715 64.36 -13.39 44.31
N ASP A 716 63.10 -13.19 43.92
CA ASP A 716 62.01 -14.16 44.04
C ASP A 716 61.52 -14.59 42.66
N ASP A 717 60.57 -15.53 42.61
CA ASP A 717 59.87 -15.87 41.36
C ASP A 717 59.26 -14.61 40.74
N CYS A 718 59.63 -14.32 39.48
CA CYS A 718 59.26 -13.08 38.82
C CYS A 718 58.90 -13.31 37.36
N THR A 719 57.76 -12.75 36.96
CA THR A 719 57.31 -12.68 35.58
C THR A 719 57.49 -11.24 35.12
N TYR A 720 58.24 -11.04 34.05
CA TYR A 720 58.48 -9.71 33.48
C TYR A 720 58.37 -9.74 31.96
N LEU A 721 58.01 -8.60 31.39
CA LEU A 721 57.97 -8.33 29.96
C LEU A 721 59.28 -7.65 29.55
N GLU A 722 59.97 -8.17 28.53
CA GLU A 722 61.22 -7.62 28.00
C GLU A 722 61.04 -7.17 26.54
N ILE A 723 61.06 -5.86 26.27
CA ILE A 723 60.95 -5.35 24.90
C ILE A 723 62.30 -4.77 24.47
N SER A 724 62.96 -5.40 23.50
CA SER A 724 64.17 -4.83 22.88
C SER A 724 63.81 -3.70 21.91
N ALA A 725 64.74 -2.77 21.68
CA ALA A 725 64.58 -1.74 20.64
C ALA A 725 64.29 -2.34 19.25
N GLN A 726 64.88 -3.51 18.94
CA GLN A 726 64.64 -4.25 17.71
C GLN A 726 63.21 -4.76 17.62
N THR A 727 62.73 -5.40 18.69
CA THR A 727 61.36 -5.92 18.79
C THR A 727 60.35 -4.80 18.57
N TYR A 728 60.55 -3.66 19.22
CA TYR A 728 59.65 -2.51 19.07
C TYR A 728 59.63 -1.99 17.62
N LEU A 729 60.80 -1.81 16.99
CA LEU A 729 60.87 -1.33 15.60
C LEU A 729 60.23 -2.31 14.60
N LEU A 730 60.37 -3.62 14.84
CA LEU A 730 59.70 -4.64 14.04
C LEU A 730 58.18 -4.59 14.21
N ALA A 731 57.69 -4.42 15.44
CA ALA A 731 56.27 -4.25 15.74
C ALA A 731 55.69 -2.99 15.07
N TYR A 732 56.43 -1.87 15.11
CA TYR A 732 56.06 -0.64 14.43
C TYR A 732 55.94 -0.84 12.91
N LYS A 733 56.96 -1.44 12.27
CA LYS A 733 56.94 -1.76 10.84
C LYS A 733 55.79 -2.69 10.46
N SER A 734 55.50 -3.71 11.28
CA SER A 734 54.37 -4.62 11.09
C SER A 734 53.02 -3.89 11.13
N THR A 735 52.86 -2.95 12.06
CA THR A 735 51.65 -2.13 12.19
C THR A 735 51.44 -1.26 10.94
N LEU A 736 52.50 -0.62 10.43
CA LEU A 736 52.43 0.18 9.20
C LEU A 736 52.03 -0.66 7.98
N LEU A 737 52.61 -1.86 7.83
CA LEU A 737 52.25 -2.78 6.74
C LEU A 737 50.79 -3.24 6.82
N SER A 738 50.31 -3.54 8.03
CA SER A 738 48.91 -3.93 8.25
C SER A 738 47.94 -2.81 7.88
N ARG A 739 48.26 -1.56 8.22
CA ARG A 739 47.47 -0.38 7.85
C ARG A 739 47.43 -0.13 6.34
N GLN A 740 48.58 -0.18 5.66
CA GLN A 740 48.65 -0.04 4.20
C GLN A 740 47.83 -1.11 3.46
N LYS A 741 47.79 -2.34 4.00
CA LYS A 741 46.96 -3.42 3.44
C LYS A 741 45.46 -3.11 3.56
N ASN A 742 45.03 -2.54 4.69
CA ASN A 742 43.64 -2.13 4.90
C ASN A 742 43.25 -0.92 4.03
N GLU A 743 44.15 0.05 3.84
CA GLU A 743 43.91 1.20 2.94
C GLU A 743 43.78 0.76 1.47
N ASN A 744 44.65 -0.14 1.01
CA ASN A 744 44.57 -0.68 -0.35
C ASN A 744 43.33 -1.56 -0.59
N ALA A 745 42.83 -2.24 0.45
CA ALA A 745 41.56 -2.97 0.39
C ALA A 745 40.36 -2.01 0.28
N GLY A 746 40.40 -0.85 0.95
CA GLY A 746 39.34 0.18 0.88
C GLY A 746 39.24 0.90 -0.47
N VAL A 747 40.36 1.06 -1.19
CA VAL A 747 40.38 1.74 -2.50
C VAL A 747 39.84 0.84 -3.63
N ALA A 748 39.99 -0.48 -3.52
CA ALA A 748 39.44 -1.42 -4.51
C ALA A 748 37.89 -1.51 -4.46
N ASP A 749 37.29 -1.25 -3.29
CA ASP A 749 35.83 -1.31 -3.07
C ASP A 749 35.09 -0.01 -3.42
N SER A 750 35.82 1.08 -3.74
CA SER A 750 35.21 2.38 -4.05
C SER A 750 34.76 2.55 -5.52
N GLN A 751 34.89 1.52 -6.37
CA GLN A 751 34.46 1.58 -7.78
C GLN A 751 33.14 0.85 -8.09
N VAL A 752 32.45 0.28 -7.10
CA VAL A 752 31.12 -0.32 -7.31
C VAL A 752 30.19 0.10 -6.19
N VAL A 753 29.48 1.22 -6.38
CA VAL A 753 28.08 1.49 -5.99
C VAL A 753 27.82 2.99 -6.14
N GLY A 754 26.80 3.32 -6.93
CA GLY A 754 26.43 4.69 -7.27
C GLY A 754 25.61 5.41 -6.20
N THR A 755 25.80 6.73 -6.18
CA THR A 755 24.84 7.78 -5.80
C THR A 755 24.00 7.55 -4.54
N GLY A 756 24.52 8.02 -3.40
CA GLY A 756 23.78 8.39 -2.20
C GLY A 756 24.70 9.21 -1.30
N GLN A 757 24.40 10.49 -1.08
CA GLN A 757 25.14 11.34 -0.15
C GLN A 757 24.96 10.82 1.29
N PRO A 758 26.03 10.63 2.07
CA PRO A 758 25.92 10.53 3.52
C PRO A 758 25.97 11.94 4.11
N THR A 759 24.87 12.35 4.74
CA THR A 759 24.86 13.44 5.72
C THR A 759 25.63 12.98 6.96
N GLU A 760 26.77 13.62 7.22
CA GLU A 760 27.53 13.48 8.46
C GLU A 760 26.74 14.10 9.62
N ILE A 761 26.39 13.28 10.61
CA ILE A 761 25.96 13.71 11.94
C ILE A 761 27.12 13.40 12.89
N PRO A 762 27.62 14.36 13.70
CA PRO A 762 28.71 14.10 14.63
C PRO A 762 28.19 13.27 15.81
N VAL A 763 28.70 12.05 15.97
CA VAL A 763 28.50 11.25 17.18
C VAL A 763 29.38 11.83 18.28
N ASN A 764 28.73 12.34 19.32
CA ASN A 764 29.35 12.84 20.53
C ASN A 764 30.21 11.76 21.21
N GLN A 765 31.34 12.21 21.75
CA GLN A 765 32.18 11.49 22.68
C GLN A 765 31.35 11.02 23.89
N ILE A 766 31.19 9.71 24.05
CA ILE A 766 30.80 9.12 25.32
C ILE A 766 32.10 8.84 26.08
N THR A 767 32.33 9.66 27.10
CA THR A 767 33.36 9.53 28.12
C THR A 767 33.20 8.22 28.89
N SER A 768 34.22 7.38 28.86
CA SER A 768 34.33 6.13 29.63
C SER A 768 34.79 6.34 31.08
N GLU A 769 34.34 7.41 31.75
CA GLU A 769 34.73 7.71 33.14
C GLU A 769 33.77 7.15 34.20
N GLY A 770 32.66 6.52 33.83
CA GLY A 770 31.64 6.10 34.82
C GLY A 770 31.80 4.70 35.42
N PHE A 771 32.60 3.80 34.84
CA PHE A 771 32.50 2.35 35.15
C PHE A 771 33.76 1.74 35.77
N LEU A 772 34.88 2.46 35.78
CA LEU A 772 36.16 1.95 36.32
C LEU A 772 36.48 2.48 37.73
N GLU A 773 35.82 3.55 38.18
CA GLU A 773 36.07 4.12 39.51
C GLU A 773 35.37 3.32 40.63
N GLU A 774 34.24 2.67 40.33
CA GLU A 774 33.48 1.87 41.31
C GLU A 774 34.06 0.44 41.50
N VAL A 775 34.75 -0.09 40.47
CA VAL A 775 35.39 -1.42 40.54
C VAL A 775 36.75 -1.37 41.25
N ALA A 776 37.45 -0.22 41.21
CA ALA A 776 38.72 -0.04 41.90
C ALA A 776 38.56 0.18 43.42
N LEU A 777 37.47 0.84 43.85
CA LEU A 777 37.22 1.16 45.26
C LEU A 777 36.72 -0.04 46.08
N LEU A 778 36.07 -1.02 45.45
CA LEU A 778 35.54 -2.20 46.16
C LEU A 778 36.55 -3.33 46.35
N ARG A 779 37.70 -3.31 45.66
CA ARG A 779 38.79 -4.29 45.88
C ARG A 779 39.69 -3.99 47.08
N SER A 780 39.57 -2.83 47.73
CA SER A 780 40.38 -2.52 48.93
C SER A 780 39.81 -3.10 50.23
N ASN A 781 38.55 -3.58 50.25
CA ASN A 781 37.93 -4.12 51.45
C ASN A 781 37.79 -5.65 51.36
N GLY A 782 38.88 -6.34 51.66
CA GLY A 782 38.88 -7.79 51.81
C GLY A 782 38.03 -8.25 53.00
N SER A 783 36.88 -8.87 52.72
CA SER A 783 36.18 -9.74 53.69
C SER A 783 35.22 -10.69 52.98
N LEU A 784 35.75 -11.71 52.31
CA LEU A 784 34.91 -12.82 51.80
C LEU A 784 35.60 -14.19 51.84
N ARG A 785 36.67 -14.33 52.62
CA ARG A 785 37.42 -15.59 52.75
C ARG A 785 37.17 -16.36 54.05
N LYS A 786 36.07 -16.11 54.77
CA LYS A 786 35.84 -16.70 56.10
C LYS A 786 34.45 -17.27 56.40
N LYS A 787 33.62 -17.56 55.39
CA LYS A 787 32.24 -18.04 55.64
C LYS A 787 31.78 -19.25 54.81
N ILE A 788 32.72 -20.02 54.26
CA ILE A 788 32.41 -21.22 53.47
C ILE A 788 32.54 -22.54 54.29
N ASP A 789 32.95 -22.47 55.56
CA ASP A 789 33.20 -23.69 56.37
C ASP A 789 32.12 -24.06 57.40
N ASP A 790 30.95 -23.42 57.43
CA ASP A 790 29.88 -23.82 58.37
C ASP A 790 28.52 -24.02 57.67
N MET A 791 28.20 -25.28 57.35
CA MET A 791 26.83 -25.77 57.19
C MET A 791 26.66 -27.10 57.94
N PRO A 792 25.73 -27.22 58.90
CA PRO A 792 25.38 -28.50 59.48
C PRO A 792 24.27 -29.20 58.69
N ARG A 793 24.46 -30.50 58.46
CA ARG A 793 23.45 -31.46 58.00
C ARG A 793 22.39 -31.75 59.07
N LYS A 794 21.10 -31.83 58.70
CA LYS A 794 20.03 -32.73 59.24
C LYS A 794 18.73 -32.53 58.43
N ARG A 795 18.23 -33.51 57.65
CA ARG A 795 17.32 -34.65 57.97
C ARG A 795 15.85 -34.27 58.29
N THR A 796 14.97 -34.57 57.30
CA THR A 796 13.65 -35.26 57.36
C THR A 796 12.61 -34.88 58.44
N ASN A 797 11.42 -34.37 58.05
CA ASN A 797 10.13 -35.11 58.05
C ASN A 797 8.85 -34.21 57.88
N SER A 798 7.97 -34.66 56.97
CA SER A 798 6.49 -34.76 56.99
C SER A 798 5.53 -33.75 57.64
N HIS A 799 4.38 -33.57 56.93
CA HIS A 799 3.03 -33.12 57.35
C HIS A 799 2.82 -31.61 57.57
N SER A 800 1.67 -30.96 57.34
CA SER A 800 0.42 -31.18 56.59
C SER A 800 -0.46 -29.94 56.87
N ASN A 801 -1.26 -29.52 55.88
CA ASN A 801 -2.56 -28.83 56.00
C ASN A 801 -2.71 -27.36 56.52
N SER A 802 -3.41 -26.62 55.64
CA SER A 802 -4.63 -25.81 55.83
C SER A 802 -4.60 -24.42 56.50
N GLU A 803 -5.02 -23.47 55.67
CA GLU A 803 -6.12 -22.50 55.87
C GLU A 803 -5.90 -21.19 56.65
N ASN A 804 -6.12 -20.10 55.89
CA ASN A 804 -6.95 -18.91 56.17
C ASN A 804 -6.62 -18.03 57.39
N ALA A 805 -6.15 -16.79 57.12
CA ALA A 805 -6.93 -15.56 57.33
C ALA A 805 -6.13 -14.26 57.05
N ARG A 806 -6.66 -13.45 56.11
CA ARG A 806 -6.92 -11.98 56.12
C ARG A 806 -5.97 -11.05 56.89
N LEU A 807 -5.28 -10.14 56.16
CA LEU A 807 -5.61 -8.70 55.98
C LEU A 807 -5.57 -7.86 57.27
N VAL A 808 -4.59 -6.95 57.37
CA VAL A 808 -4.73 -5.47 57.45
C VAL A 808 -3.32 -4.85 57.54
N ASP A 809 -3.05 -3.95 56.57
CA ASP A 809 -2.21 -2.75 56.53
C ASP A 809 -1.01 -2.56 57.47
N GLN A 810 0.16 -2.32 56.84
CA GLN A 810 1.14 -1.34 57.33
C GLN A 810 1.96 -0.81 56.15
N ASP A 811 1.44 0.27 55.55
CA ASP A 811 2.26 1.35 55.01
C ASP A 811 3.11 1.91 56.16
N ASP A 812 4.44 1.69 56.12
CA ASP A 812 5.46 2.51 56.80
C ASP A 812 6.84 1.85 56.60
N LEU A 813 7.36 1.87 55.37
CA LEU A 813 8.80 1.67 55.12
C LEU A 813 9.22 2.25 53.76
N ALA A 814 8.79 3.46 53.45
CA ALA A 814 9.15 4.15 52.21
C ALA A 814 9.54 5.63 52.41
N ALA A 815 9.90 6.03 53.64
CA ALA A 815 10.23 7.42 53.97
C ALA A 815 11.71 7.68 54.35
N ASP A 816 12.56 6.66 54.47
CA ASP A 816 13.93 6.82 55.00
C ASP A 816 15.08 6.65 53.99
N VAL A 817 14.79 6.56 52.69
CA VAL A 817 15.85 6.44 51.65
C VAL A 817 15.96 7.68 50.76
N LEU A 818 15.00 8.61 50.84
CA LEU A 818 14.99 9.79 49.97
C LEU A 818 15.77 11.01 50.52
N ASP A 819 16.20 10.98 51.79
CA ASP A 819 16.94 12.08 52.43
C ASP A 819 18.48 11.95 52.38
N ALA A 820 19.00 10.86 51.79
CA ALA A 820 20.44 10.62 51.69
C ALA A 820 21.07 11.08 50.35
N VAL A 821 20.28 11.52 49.36
CA VAL A 821 20.78 11.79 47.99
C VAL A 821 20.90 13.29 47.66
N VAL A 822 20.52 14.21 48.55
CA VAL A 822 20.55 15.67 48.27
C VAL A 822 21.75 16.41 48.92
N SER A 823 22.62 15.74 49.69
CA SER A 823 23.75 16.40 50.38
C SER A 823 25.16 16.04 49.87
N ALA A 824 25.31 15.71 48.58
CA ALA A 824 26.63 15.45 47.98
C ALA A 824 26.76 16.00 46.55
N ARG A 825 26.51 17.31 46.37
CA ARG A 825 26.97 18.10 45.22
C ARG A 825 27.30 19.53 45.66
N THR A 826 28.52 19.71 46.14
CA THR A 826 29.30 20.96 46.16
C THR A 826 30.75 20.62 45.90
#